data_AF-A0A2X4UJK3-F1
#
_entry.id   AF-A0A2X4UJK3-F1
#
_cell.length_a   1.000
_cell.length_b   1.000
_cell.length_c   1.000
_cell.angle_alpha   90.00
_cell.angle_beta   90.00
_cell.angle_gamma   90.00
#
_symmetry.space_group_name_H-M   'P 1'
#
loop_
_entity.id
_entity.type
_entity.pdbx_description
1 polymer ?
#
loop_
_entity_poly.entity_id
_entity_poly.type
_entity_poly.pdbx_seq_one_letter_code
_entity_poly.pdbx_strand_id
1 'polypeptide(L)'
;MTLHGNEQPSAFFAYAGSPALRAESMRDAVAATSQRGIRACGWEDLSVSGRVIIDIVTKKIDECDACVAEVSSSNPNVLFEAGYALARNKKLFLALDESDEEALKSWQSLGIVDSLGRIDYSGNSQKLAAEVCKRTLEVEDPFIEGLLSGGRPREENAIFAPGVPHKFNSAERLERLLDRKTHLNFLASQEEFGLGSLAYYVQSIYRSSAAILHFMKPTRTLAPAYNARLAFVGGIAHGFEIPLLMVAEEEYQAPLDYRDLVYVYQSTVKLTEYVEEWLKVLPTAPGSRKRLGRLKLDIELPIRTFGQYVAESEKIELNDYFVHTNEFEAVLSGRASVFTGRKGTGKTATMQESVAELRKDRRNLVVSVKPSSYDLAGLVLVLEQATNRQNRDYFLLNLWSYLLTTEIAIAALSNAESLPAGLGADASTSELAAELARHGIDLEADFTSRLDDVIAGALDHEIGSQDLTSRIRNAWRASLLPKLKKVLHAYDRVSVLIDNLDKTWEKGVAFDELSQFILSLLVTQGKLEAEFERANKASPPAHVTLTVFIRTDIYDVIAAHAREPDKINPQTIQWSDEELLIRVLEERYEANRDSASARGAEGLWERVFCAEVHGLPTRDYLLWRALPRPRDLIYLGNAALTTAINRRHDRVLRQDFNYAEFQYSRFAVEALIVESEAQGFNLEELLFEFAGLDSTVTMSDLQDVLGSASDFDSLVSWLIRTSFLGVETRDSSFVYVEGESEAKKKYKAAQRLATRMNRPVRFRVHPAFRCYLDIRDDDLANEQESGRLP
;
A
#
# COMPACT_ATOMS: atom_id res chain seq x y z
N MET A 1 -14.23 9.53 -44.76
CA MET A 1 -14.47 10.96 -45.09
C MET A 1 -15.96 11.22 -44.94
N THR A 2 -16.35 11.67 -43.76
CA THR A 2 -17.71 12.09 -43.42
C THR A 2 -17.57 13.34 -42.58
N LEU A 3 -18.30 14.38 -42.99
CA LEU A 3 -18.24 15.76 -42.51
C LEU A 3 -18.29 15.85 -40.97
N HIS A 4 -17.21 16.33 -40.34
CA HIS A 4 -17.27 17.02 -39.05
C HIS A 4 -17.14 18.51 -39.34
N GLY A 5 -18.08 19.30 -38.85
CA GLY A 5 -18.07 20.75 -38.99
C GLY A 5 -16.78 21.34 -38.41
N ASN A 6 -16.29 22.40 -39.04
CA ASN A 6 -15.18 23.25 -38.56
C ASN A 6 -15.55 23.92 -37.23
N GLU A 7 -15.58 23.18 -36.13
CA GLU A 7 -15.51 23.78 -34.80
C GLU A 7 -14.05 24.06 -34.48
N GLN A 8 -13.76 25.34 -34.21
CA GLN A 8 -12.44 25.78 -33.80
C GLN A 8 -12.08 25.09 -32.47
N PRO A 9 -10.89 24.45 -32.36
CA PRO A 9 -10.46 23.75 -31.15
C PRO A 9 -10.46 24.70 -29.96
N SER A 10 -10.72 24.18 -28.77
CA SER A 10 -10.95 24.97 -27.55
C SER A 10 -10.16 24.44 -26.35
N ALA A 11 -9.72 25.35 -25.50
CA ALA A 11 -8.88 25.03 -24.34
C ALA A 11 -9.31 25.84 -23.10
N PHE A 12 -9.50 25.15 -21.98
CA PHE A 12 -9.69 25.78 -20.67
C PHE A 12 -8.35 25.90 -19.95
N PHE A 13 -8.06 27.06 -19.35
CA PHE A 13 -6.85 27.30 -18.56
C PHE A 13 -7.19 27.37 -17.08
N ALA A 14 -6.73 26.36 -16.36
CA ALA A 14 -6.79 26.19 -14.92
C ALA A 14 -5.50 26.74 -14.28
N TYR A 15 -5.61 27.78 -13.45
CA TYR A 15 -4.45 28.40 -12.80
C TYR A 15 -4.79 29.08 -11.48
N ALA A 16 -3.82 29.16 -10.57
CA ALA A 16 -3.99 29.84 -9.30
C ALA A 16 -3.98 31.37 -9.48
N GLY A 17 -4.85 32.09 -8.76
CA GLY A 17 -4.83 33.56 -8.71
C GLY A 17 -3.62 34.16 -7.99
N SER A 18 -2.86 33.32 -7.26
CA SER A 18 -1.62 33.68 -6.57
C SER A 18 -0.52 32.67 -6.91
N PRO A 19 0.73 33.11 -7.18
CA PRO A 19 1.19 34.50 -7.18
C PRO A 19 0.68 35.31 -8.39
N ALA A 20 0.44 36.61 -8.20
CA ALA A 20 -0.26 37.46 -9.17
C ALA A 20 0.44 37.55 -10.54
N LEU A 21 1.78 37.54 -10.57
CA LEU A 21 2.56 37.56 -11.81
C LEU A 21 2.39 36.28 -12.63
N ARG A 22 2.19 35.14 -11.96
CA ARG A 22 1.93 33.87 -12.65
C ARG A 22 0.51 33.85 -13.22
N ALA A 23 -0.47 34.36 -12.47
CA ALA A 23 -1.82 34.56 -12.98
C ALA A 23 -1.87 35.51 -14.18
N GLU A 24 -1.07 36.59 -14.17
CA GLU A 24 -0.90 37.48 -15.32
C GLU A 24 -0.31 36.75 -16.53
N SER A 25 0.75 35.96 -16.32
CA SER A 25 1.35 35.14 -17.37
C SER A 25 0.35 34.15 -17.98
N MET A 26 -0.57 33.61 -17.18
CA MET A 26 -1.63 32.73 -17.66
C MET A 26 -2.70 33.48 -18.45
N ARG A 27 -3.12 34.67 -18.02
CA ARG A 27 -4.01 35.54 -18.83
C ARG A 27 -3.39 35.86 -20.20
N ASP A 28 -2.11 36.18 -20.21
CA ASP A 28 -1.37 36.42 -21.45
C ASP A 28 -1.30 35.15 -22.31
N ALA A 29 -1.12 33.97 -21.71
CA ALA A 29 -1.09 32.69 -22.41
C ALA A 29 -2.47 32.36 -23.02
N VAL A 30 -3.57 32.64 -22.31
CA VAL A 30 -4.95 32.50 -22.82
C VAL A 30 -5.16 33.39 -24.04
N ALA A 31 -4.78 34.67 -23.96
CA ALA A 31 -4.89 35.60 -25.07
C ALA A 31 -4.02 35.19 -26.26
N ALA A 32 -2.77 34.78 -26.00
CA ALA A 32 -1.81 34.32 -27.00
C ALA A 32 -2.26 33.02 -27.69
N THR A 33 -2.93 32.12 -26.97
CA THR A 33 -3.51 30.87 -27.51
C THR A 33 -4.72 31.17 -28.38
N SER A 34 -5.56 32.13 -27.95
CA SER A 34 -6.68 32.65 -28.73
C SER A 34 -6.25 33.26 -30.06
N GLN A 35 -5.18 34.06 -30.06
CA GLN A 35 -4.61 34.65 -31.28
C GLN A 35 -4.06 33.60 -32.25
N ARG A 36 -3.67 32.43 -31.75
CA ARG A 36 -3.13 31.31 -32.55
C ARG A 36 -4.22 30.37 -33.08
N GLY A 37 -5.49 30.72 -32.88
CA GLY A 37 -6.61 30.01 -33.49
C GLY A 37 -7.24 28.92 -32.63
N ILE A 38 -6.93 28.83 -31.34
CA ILE A 38 -7.64 27.97 -30.37
C ILE A 38 -8.53 28.84 -29.50
N ARG A 39 -9.82 28.54 -29.36
CA ARG A 39 -10.74 29.25 -28.45
C ARG A 39 -10.34 28.97 -26.99
N ALA A 40 -9.54 29.84 -26.40
CA ALA A 40 -9.06 29.69 -25.02
C ALA A 40 -9.83 30.59 -24.04
N CYS A 41 -10.03 30.11 -22.81
CA CYS A 41 -10.59 30.88 -21.70
C CYS A 41 -10.01 30.41 -20.36
N GLY A 42 -9.89 31.32 -19.40
CA GLY A 42 -9.59 31.02 -18.00
C GLY A 42 -10.83 31.06 -17.11
N TRP A 43 -10.68 30.66 -15.84
CA TRP A 43 -11.78 30.76 -14.86
C TRP A 43 -12.19 32.20 -14.55
N GLU A 44 -11.27 33.16 -14.67
CA GLU A 44 -11.57 34.60 -14.48
C GLU A 44 -12.51 35.16 -15.56
N ASP A 45 -12.62 34.49 -16.71
CA ASP A 45 -13.52 34.86 -17.80
C ASP A 45 -14.96 34.37 -17.57
N LEU A 46 -15.19 33.54 -16.54
CA LEU A 46 -16.50 32.98 -16.24
C LEU A 46 -17.35 34.01 -15.48
N SER A 47 -18.53 34.33 -16.04
CA SER A 47 -19.48 35.24 -15.39
C SER A 47 -20.15 34.57 -14.18
N VAL A 48 -19.70 34.89 -12.96
CA VAL A 48 -20.17 34.28 -11.69
C VAL A 48 -21.40 34.99 -11.10
N SER A 49 -22.44 35.27 -11.90
CA SER A 49 -23.68 35.85 -11.37
C SER A 49 -24.67 34.76 -10.89
N GLY A 50 -24.55 34.37 -9.62
CA GLY A 50 -25.60 33.65 -8.87
C GLY A 50 -25.67 32.12 -9.01
N ARG A 51 -24.61 31.45 -9.46
CA ARG A 51 -24.50 29.98 -9.54
C ARG A 51 -23.28 29.48 -8.76
N VAL A 52 -23.31 28.23 -8.29
CA VAL A 52 -22.19 27.58 -7.60
C VAL A 52 -21.00 27.46 -8.56
N ILE A 53 -19.81 27.89 -8.15
CA ILE A 53 -18.63 28.05 -9.02
C ILE A 53 -18.15 26.71 -9.59
N ILE A 54 -18.18 25.63 -8.79
CA ILE A 54 -17.77 24.28 -9.23
C ILE A 54 -18.49 23.84 -10.49
N ASP A 55 -19.82 23.92 -10.52
CA ASP A 55 -20.65 23.48 -11.65
C ASP A 55 -20.38 24.30 -12.91
N ILE A 56 -19.85 25.52 -12.78
CA ILE A 56 -19.51 26.36 -13.93
C ILE A 56 -18.16 25.93 -14.51
N VAL A 57 -17.16 25.72 -13.65
CA VAL A 57 -15.80 25.33 -14.06
C VAL A 57 -15.80 23.93 -14.66
N THR A 58 -16.38 22.94 -13.98
CA THR A 58 -16.46 21.55 -14.48
C THR A 58 -17.25 21.47 -15.79
N LYS A 59 -18.37 22.19 -15.88
CA LYS A 59 -19.12 22.33 -17.12
C LYS A 59 -18.29 23.00 -18.22
N LYS A 60 -17.47 24.00 -17.89
CA LYS A 60 -16.62 24.65 -18.87
C LYS A 60 -15.54 23.71 -19.39
N ILE A 61 -14.93 22.93 -18.52
CA ILE A 61 -14.01 21.86 -18.89
C ILE A 61 -14.71 20.86 -19.82
N ASP A 62 -15.95 20.47 -19.53
CA ASP A 62 -16.75 19.59 -20.40
C ASP A 62 -17.03 20.19 -21.79
N GLU A 63 -17.18 21.51 -21.90
CA GLU A 63 -17.38 22.23 -23.17
C GLU A 63 -16.08 22.41 -23.99
N CYS A 64 -14.92 22.23 -23.38
CA CYS A 64 -13.61 22.40 -24.03
C CYS A 64 -13.02 21.08 -24.53
N ASP A 65 -12.13 21.15 -25.52
CA ASP A 65 -11.42 19.98 -26.06
C ASP A 65 -10.17 19.63 -25.21
N ALA A 66 -9.53 20.65 -24.66
CA ALA A 66 -8.34 20.55 -23.83
C ALA A 66 -8.47 21.32 -22.50
N CYS A 67 -7.69 20.89 -21.51
CA CYS A 67 -7.49 21.57 -20.24
C CYS A 67 -5.99 21.78 -20.03
N VAL A 68 -5.58 23.03 -19.80
CA VAL A 68 -4.22 23.41 -19.44
C VAL A 68 -4.21 23.75 -17.96
N ALA A 69 -3.52 22.96 -17.15
CA ALA A 69 -3.43 23.14 -15.70
C ALA A 69 -2.03 23.62 -15.30
N GLU A 70 -1.94 24.83 -14.76
CA GLU A 70 -0.71 25.43 -14.25
C GLU A 70 -0.47 24.95 -12.81
N VAL A 71 0.49 24.05 -12.63
CA VAL A 71 0.67 23.27 -11.38
C VAL A 71 1.85 23.73 -10.53
N SER A 72 2.52 24.83 -10.88
CA SER A 72 3.73 25.30 -10.18
C SER A 72 3.53 25.57 -8.68
N SER A 73 2.31 25.85 -8.22
CA SER A 73 2.00 26.08 -6.79
C SER A 73 1.33 24.90 -6.10
N SER A 74 1.14 23.74 -6.77
CA SER A 74 0.32 22.62 -6.28
C SER A 74 -1.06 23.07 -5.77
N ASN A 75 -1.66 24.05 -6.45
CA ASN A 75 -2.93 24.61 -6.02
C ASN A 75 -4.05 23.54 -6.05
N PRO A 76 -4.75 23.29 -4.94
CA PRO A 76 -5.76 22.23 -4.88
C PRO A 76 -6.93 22.41 -5.86
N ASN A 77 -7.37 23.64 -6.16
CA ASN A 77 -8.41 23.89 -7.16
C ASN A 77 -7.93 23.43 -8.54
N VAL A 78 -6.74 23.89 -8.96
CA VAL A 78 -6.16 23.53 -10.26
C VAL A 78 -5.93 22.03 -10.38
N LEU A 79 -5.49 21.37 -9.30
CA LEU A 79 -5.32 19.92 -9.28
C LEU A 79 -6.65 19.17 -9.36
N PHE A 80 -7.68 19.64 -8.67
CA PHE A 80 -9.03 19.08 -8.79
C PHE A 80 -9.56 19.22 -10.22
N GLU A 81 -9.40 20.39 -10.84
CA GLU A 81 -9.77 20.65 -12.24
C GLU A 81 -8.98 19.76 -13.22
N ALA A 82 -7.68 19.57 -12.99
CA ALA A 82 -6.84 18.68 -13.79
C ALA A 82 -7.30 17.22 -13.69
N GLY A 83 -7.58 16.74 -12.47
CA GLY A 83 -8.12 15.41 -12.25
C GLY A 83 -9.50 15.20 -12.89
N TYR A 84 -10.37 16.21 -12.81
CA TYR A 84 -11.68 16.20 -13.46
C TYR A 84 -11.54 16.12 -14.99
N ALA A 85 -10.70 16.97 -15.57
CA ALA A 85 -10.43 16.97 -17.01
C ALA A 85 -9.88 15.61 -17.50
N LEU A 86 -8.99 15.01 -16.73
CA LEU A 86 -8.44 13.67 -16.99
C LEU A 86 -9.55 12.61 -17.06
N ALA A 87 -10.43 12.57 -16.05
CA ALA A 87 -11.54 11.61 -15.98
C ALA A 87 -12.60 11.82 -17.07
N ARG A 88 -12.82 13.07 -17.50
CA ARG A 88 -13.72 13.43 -18.62
C ARG A 88 -13.12 13.23 -20.00
N ASN A 89 -11.96 12.59 -20.06
CA ASN A 89 -11.26 12.27 -21.30
C ASN A 89 -10.88 13.52 -22.12
N LYS A 90 -10.49 14.60 -21.44
CA LYS A 90 -9.99 15.82 -22.08
C LYS A 90 -8.50 15.73 -22.33
N LYS A 91 -7.99 16.45 -23.34
CA LYS A 91 -6.54 16.62 -23.53
C LYS A 91 -6.00 17.44 -22.37
N LEU A 92 -5.32 16.79 -21.41
CA LEU A 92 -4.75 17.45 -20.24
C LEU A 92 -3.30 17.84 -20.50
N PHE A 93 -2.99 19.11 -20.33
CA PHE A 93 -1.63 19.65 -20.36
C PHE A 93 -1.26 20.19 -18.98
N LEU A 94 -0.26 19.59 -18.34
CA LEU A 94 0.30 20.12 -17.11
C LEU A 94 1.39 21.13 -17.46
N ALA A 95 1.23 22.39 -17.06
CA ALA A 95 2.20 23.45 -17.27
C ALA A 95 2.98 23.71 -15.98
N LEU A 96 4.30 23.84 -16.10
CA LEU A 96 5.20 24.11 -14.98
C LEU A 96 6.19 25.21 -15.34
N ASP A 97 6.40 26.15 -14.43
CA ASP A 97 7.48 27.12 -14.51
C ASP A 97 8.76 26.50 -13.92
N GLU A 98 9.53 25.81 -14.76
CA GLU A 98 10.77 25.15 -14.36
C GLU A 98 11.89 26.14 -13.97
N SER A 99 11.70 27.45 -14.19
CA SER A 99 12.63 28.48 -13.73
C SER A 99 12.47 28.83 -12.25
N ASP A 100 11.38 28.35 -11.61
CA ASP A 100 11.09 28.53 -10.19
C ASP A 100 11.47 27.26 -9.40
N GLU A 101 12.44 27.38 -8.51
CA GLU A 101 12.91 26.26 -7.69
C GLU A 101 11.82 25.73 -6.74
N GLU A 102 10.93 26.60 -6.24
CA GLU A 102 9.81 26.17 -5.41
C GLU A 102 8.81 25.35 -6.23
N ALA A 103 8.60 25.69 -7.50
CA ALA A 103 7.74 24.94 -8.40
C ALA A 103 8.28 23.53 -8.67
N LEU A 104 9.59 23.39 -8.86
CA LEU A 104 10.24 22.08 -9.04
C LEU A 104 10.10 21.21 -7.78
N LYS A 105 10.33 21.77 -6.59
CA LYS A 105 10.15 21.06 -5.30
C LYS A 105 8.69 20.64 -5.12
N SER A 106 7.76 21.54 -5.41
CA SER A 106 6.32 21.27 -5.32
C SER A 106 5.90 20.12 -6.25
N TRP A 107 6.36 20.14 -7.50
CA TRP A 107 6.15 19.07 -8.47
C TRP A 107 6.71 17.73 -7.99
N GLN A 108 7.97 17.70 -7.53
CA GLN A 108 8.62 16.48 -7.01
C GLN A 108 7.88 15.89 -5.81
N SER A 109 7.33 16.75 -4.93
CA SER A 109 6.56 16.32 -3.77
C SER A 109 5.17 15.75 -4.13
N LEU A 110 4.59 16.14 -5.27
CA LEU A 110 3.26 15.72 -5.70
C LEU A 110 3.24 14.22 -6.04
N GLY A 111 4.24 13.75 -6.81
CA GLY A 111 4.54 12.34 -7.06
C GLY A 111 3.53 11.54 -7.88
N ILE A 112 2.22 11.81 -7.76
CA ILE A 112 1.15 11.08 -8.43
C ILE A 112 1.01 11.44 -9.92
N VAL A 113 1.42 12.65 -10.30
CA VAL A 113 1.35 13.18 -11.68
C VAL A 113 2.66 13.04 -12.43
N ASP A 114 3.67 12.45 -11.81
CA ASP A 114 5.03 12.32 -12.33
C ASP A 114 5.04 11.62 -13.70
N SER A 115 4.31 10.52 -13.84
CA SER A 115 4.20 9.78 -15.11
C SER A 115 3.52 10.56 -16.25
N LEU A 116 2.99 11.77 -16.00
CA LEU A 116 2.37 12.65 -17.00
C LEU A 116 3.41 13.56 -17.64
N GLY A 117 3.35 13.68 -18.96
CA GLY A 117 4.10 14.70 -19.68
C GLY A 117 3.67 16.10 -19.24
N ARG A 118 4.65 16.98 -19.03
CA ARG A 118 4.43 18.40 -18.70
C ARG A 118 4.98 19.34 -19.78
N ILE A 119 4.58 20.61 -19.72
CA ILE A 119 5.06 21.70 -20.55
C ILE A 119 5.86 22.65 -19.66
N ASP A 120 7.18 22.65 -19.87
CA ASP A 120 8.11 23.55 -19.20
C ASP A 120 8.11 24.89 -19.94
N TYR A 121 7.55 25.93 -19.34
CA TYR A 121 7.28 27.20 -20.01
C TYR A 121 8.15 28.38 -19.57
N SER A 122 9.02 28.22 -18.59
CA SER A 122 9.99 29.24 -18.13
C SER A 122 9.36 30.61 -17.81
N GLY A 123 8.15 30.63 -17.26
CA GLY A 123 7.40 31.87 -17.01
C GLY A 123 6.94 32.59 -18.28
N ASN A 124 7.13 32.01 -19.48
CA ASN A 124 6.87 32.65 -20.77
C ASN A 124 5.52 32.22 -21.38
N SER A 125 4.56 33.16 -21.38
CA SER A 125 3.21 32.96 -21.91
C SER A 125 3.17 32.60 -23.40
N GLN A 126 4.09 33.14 -24.22
CA GLN A 126 4.16 32.85 -25.66
C GLN A 126 4.70 31.45 -25.93
N LYS A 127 5.65 30.98 -25.12
CA LYS A 127 6.18 29.61 -25.17
C LYS A 127 5.08 28.61 -24.81
N LEU A 128 4.36 28.85 -23.71
CA LEU A 128 3.22 28.02 -23.31
C LEU A 128 2.14 27.97 -24.41
N ALA A 129 1.72 29.13 -24.93
CA ALA A 129 0.71 29.20 -25.97
C ALA A 129 1.12 28.47 -27.26
N ALA A 130 2.40 28.55 -27.65
CA ALA A 130 2.92 27.84 -28.81
C ALA A 130 2.88 26.31 -28.63
N GLU A 131 3.32 25.80 -27.47
CA GLU A 131 3.29 24.37 -27.15
C GLU A 131 1.85 23.83 -27.06
N VAL A 132 0.96 24.55 -26.38
CA VAL A 132 -0.47 24.19 -26.30
C VAL A 132 -1.08 24.15 -27.71
N CYS A 133 -0.80 25.14 -28.57
CA CYS A 133 -1.32 25.15 -29.93
C CYS A 133 -0.83 23.97 -30.76
N LYS A 134 0.47 23.69 -30.69
CA LYS A 134 1.09 22.57 -31.40
C LYS A 134 0.44 21.24 -30.99
N ARG A 135 0.38 20.95 -29.68
CA ARG A 135 -0.11 19.66 -29.16
C ARG A 135 -1.63 19.49 -29.25
N THR A 136 -2.39 20.58 -29.16
CA THR A 136 -3.87 20.50 -29.31
C THR A 136 -4.26 20.07 -30.72
N LEU A 137 -3.48 20.46 -31.74
CA LEU A 137 -3.70 20.12 -33.14
C LEU A 137 -3.20 18.71 -33.52
N GLU A 138 -2.37 18.08 -32.70
CA GLU A 138 -1.92 16.70 -32.90
C GLU A 138 -3.08 15.71 -32.64
N VAL A 139 -3.22 14.70 -33.50
CA VAL A 139 -4.20 13.61 -33.34
C VAL A 139 -3.56 12.56 -32.46
N GLU A 140 -3.97 12.49 -31.20
CA GLU A 140 -3.52 11.49 -30.24
C GLU A 140 -4.72 10.73 -29.66
N ASP A 141 -4.55 9.42 -29.45
CA ASP A 141 -5.49 8.62 -28.67
C ASP A 141 -5.69 9.20 -27.26
N PRO A 142 -6.90 9.08 -26.69
CA PRO A 142 -7.21 9.67 -25.40
C PRO A 142 -6.42 9.06 -24.23
N PHE A 143 -5.68 9.87 -23.49
CA PHE A 143 -4.73 9.44 -22.46
C PHE A 143 -5.36 8.59 -21.33
N ILE A 144 -6.61 8.87 -20.95
CA ILE A 144 -7.33 8.11 -19.90
C ILE A 144 -7.52 6.64 -20.27
N GLU A 145 -7.58 6.32 -21.56
CA GLU A 145 -7.79 4.96 -22.04
C GLU A 145 -6.56 4.07 -21.81
N GLY A 146 -5.36 4.67 -21.88
CA GLY A 146 -4.11 4.01 -21.48
C GLY A 146 -4.07 3.72 -19.99
N LEU A 147 -4.47 4.70 -19.16
CA LEU A 147 -4.51 4.54 -17.70
C LEU A 147 -5.55 3.51 -17.24
N LEU A 148 -6.73 3.48 -17.87
CA LEU A 148 -7.79 2.50 -17.58
C LEU A 148 -7.51 1.13 -18.20
N SER A 149 -6.39 0.96 -18.87
CA SER A 149 -6.12 -0.28 -19.57
C SER A 149 -5.75 -1.42 -18.64
N GLY A 150 -6.37 -2.58 -18.84
CA GLY A 150 -6.34 -3.67 -17.86
C GLY A 150 -7.22 -3.40 -16.62
N GLY A 151 -7.88 -2.23 -16.56
CA GLY A 151 -8.79 -1.86 -15.50
C GLY A 151 -10.04 -2.74 -15.47
N ARG A 152 -10.50 -3.06 -14.26
CA ARG A 152 -11.69 -3.88 -14.04
C ARG A 152 -12.97 -3.04 -14.08
N PRO A 153 -14.13 -3.65 -14.40
CA PRO A 153 -15.41 -2.97 -14.29
C PRO A 153 -15.72 -2.61 -12.84
N ARG A 154 -16.65 -1.67 -12.67
CA ARG A 154 -17.08 -1.16 -11.38
C ARG A 154 -17.68 -2.26 -10.50
N GLU A 155 -17.24 -2.33 -9.25
CA GLU A 155 -17.72 -3.25 -8.21
C GLU A 155 -18.68 -2.52 -7.27
N GLU A 156 -19.83 -3.14 -6.98
CA GLU A 156 -20.89 -2.52 -6.19
C GLU A 156 -20.48 -2.27 -4.73
N ASN A 157 -19.63 -3.14 -4.17
CA ASN A 157 -19.16 -3.06 -2.79
C ASN A 157 -17.77 -2.41 -2.65
N ALA A 158 -17.14 -1.93 -3.72
CA ALA A 158 -15.81 -1.35 -3.64
C ALA A 158 -15.83 0.15 -3.33
N ILE A 159 -15.07 0.61 -2.33
CA ILE A 159 -14.96 2.03 -1.97
C ILE A 159 -13.50 2.44 -2.04
N PHE A 160 -13.19 3.49 -2.81
CA PHE A 160 -11.85 4.09 -2.81
C PHE A 160 -11.69 4.95 -1.56
N ALA A 161 -10.83 4.54 -0.63
CA ALA A 161 -10.65 5.25 0.64
C ALA A 161 -9.16 5.23 1.03
N PRO A 162 -8.32 6.09 0.42
CA PRO A 162 -6.89 6.11 0.71
C PRO A 162 -6.59 6.45 2.17
N GLY A 163 -5.58 5.80 2.74
CA GLY A 163 -5.12 6.06 4.10
C GLY A 163 -4.38 7.40 4.24
N VAL A 164 -4.38 7.96 5.45
CA VAL A 164 -3.56 9.14 5.79
C VAL A 164 -2.11 8.73 6.04
N PRO A 165 -1.11 9.55 5.67
CA PRO A 165 0.31 9.24 5.86
C PRO A 165 0.70 9.15 7.35
N HIS A 166 0.10 9.98 8.20
CA HIS A 166 0.27 9.92 9.65
C HIS A 166 -1.07 9.69 10.31
N LYS A 167 -1.19 8.60 11.07
CA LYS A 167 -2.43 8.27 11.77
C LYS A 167 -2.60 9.14 13.00
N PHE A 168 -3.81 9.66 13.15
CA PHE A 168 -4.26 10.41 14.31
C PHE A 168 -5.65 9.92 14.69
N ASN A 169 -6.07 10.15 15.93
CA ASN A 169 -7.29 9.58 16.51
C ASN A 169 -8.52 9.59 15.59
N SER A 170 -8.78 10.68 14.85
CA SER A 170 -9.92 10.76 13.93
C SER A 170 -9.75 9.86 12.70
N ALA A 171 -8.55 9.81 12.11
CA ALA A 171 -8.25 8.95 10.98
C ALA A 171 -8.27 7.47 11.38
N GLU A 172 -7.66 7.11 12.52
CA GLU A 172 -7.71 5.74 13.04
C GLU A 172 -9.13 5.27 13.29
N ARG A 173 -9.98 6.13 13.88
CA ARG A 173 -11.37 5.75 14.16
C ARG A 173 -12.19 5.63 12.89
N LEU A 174 -11.94 6.47 11.88
CA LEU A 174 -12.54 6.33 10.57
C LEU A 174 -12.12 5.00 9.92
N GLU A 175 -10.83 4.67 9.92
CA GLU A 175 -10.34 3.38 9.43
C GLU A 175 -10.98 2.19 10.16
N ARG A 176 -11.06 2.23 11.50
CA ARG A 176 -11.76 1.19 12.29
C ARG A 176 -13.23 1.06 11.90
N LEU A 177 -13.90 2.19 11.70
CA LEU A 177 -15.30 2.20 11.27
C LEU A 177 -15.46 1.53 9.90
N LEU A 178 -14.58 1.84 8.95
CA LEU A 178 -14.58 1.26 7.62
C LEU A 178 -14.22 -0.23 7.67
N ASP A 179 -13.15 -0.62 8.37
CA ASP A 179 -12.71 -2.02 8.54
C ASP A 179 -13.82 -2.92 9.13
N ARG A 180 -14.68 -2.39 10.00
CA ARG A 180 -15.86 -3.11 10.54
C ARG A 180 -16.92 -3.41 9.48
N LYS A 181 -16.94 -2.71 8.34
CA LYS A 181 -17.88 -2.97 7.24
C LYS A 181 -17.32 -4.07 6.32
N THR A 182 -17.24 -5.29 6.83
CA THR A 182 -16.62 -6.46 6.17
C THR A 182 -17.24 -6.84 4.81
N HIS A 183 -18.46 -6.40 4.52
CA HIS A 183 -19.12 -6.57 3.23
C HIS A 183 -18.60 -5.59 2.14
N LEU A 184 -17.95 -4.50 2.55
CA LEU A 184 -17.34 -3.50 1.66
C LEU A 184 -15.87 -3.82 1.42
N ASN A 185 -15.42 -3.55 0.20
CA ASN A 185 -14.04 -3.72 -0.24
C ASN A 185 -13.37 -2.34 -0.35
N PHE A 186 -12.61 -1.93 0.66
CA PHE A 186 -11.90 -0.65 0.63
C PHE A 186 -10.61 -0.76 -0.19
N LEU A 187 -10.51 0.02 -1.26
CA LEU A 187 -9.34 0.11 -2.12
C LEU A 187 -8.42 1.25 -1.66
N ALA A 188 -7.10 1.07 -1.81
CA ALA A 188 -6.04 2.00 -1.38
C ALA A 188 -5.99 2.35 0.14
N SER A 189 -6.83 1.74 0.98
CA SER A 189 -6.94 2.06 2.41
C SER A 189 -5.78 1.62 3.28
N GLN A 190 -4.97 0.68 2.80
CA GLN A 190 -3.79 0.18 3.52
C GLN A 190 -2.46 0.60 2.87
N GLU A 191 -2.53 1.46 1.86
CA GLU A 191 -1.37 2.02 1.20
C GLU A 191 -1.05 3.41 1.73
N GLU A 192 0.23 3.73 1.78
CA GLU A 192 0.68 5.12 1.95
C GLU A 192 0.32 5.87 0.67
N PHE A 193 -0.71 6.71 0.75
CA PHE A 193 -1.27 7.42 -0.39
C PHE A 193 -0.25 8.36 -1.04
N GLY A 194 -0.03 8.18 -2.34
CA GLY A 194 0.99 8.86 -3.14
C GLY A 194 2.12 7.95 -3.61
N LEU A 195 2.24 6.72 -3.09
CA LEU A 195 3.28 5.77 -3.49
C LEU A 195 2.99 5.01 -4.78
N GLY A 196 1.72 4.68 -5.05
CA GLY A 196 1.30 3.97 -6.26
C GLY A 196 1.39 4.78 -7.56
N SER A 197 1.34 4.08 -8.70
CA SER A 197 1.32 4.72 -10.01
C SER A 197 -0.01 5.47 -10.26
N LEU A 198 0.00 6.44 -11.16
CA LEU A 198 -1.23 7.13 -11.56
C LEU A 198 -2.28 6.15 -12.11
N ALA A 199 -1.86 5.19 -12.93
CA ALA A 199 -2.74 4.16 -13.48
C ALA A 199 -3.43 3.37 -12.37
N TYR A 200 -2.71 2.99 -11.31
CA TYR A 200 -3.29 2.30 -10.16
C TYR A 200 -4.43 3.10 -9.52
N TYR A 201 -4.21 4.38 -9.22
CA TYR A 201 -5.25 5.20 -8.59
C TYR A 201 -6.45 5.41 -9.51
N VAL A 202 -6.21 5.72 -10.78
CA VAL A 202 -7.29 5.90 -11.78
C VAL A 202 -8.14 4.63 -11.90
N GLN A 203 -7.50 3.46 -12.00
CA GLN A 203 -8.20 2.16 -12.07
C GLN A 203 -8.95 1.85 -10.77
N SER A 204 -8.35 2.11 -9.61
CA SER A 204 -8.98 1.88 -8.31
C SER A 204 -10.20 2.76 -8.10
N ILE A 205 -10.12 4.04 -8.48
CA ILE A 205 -11.25 4.97 -8.45
C ILE A 205 -12.34 4.47 -9.40
N TYR A 206 -12.01 4.19 -10.68
CA TYR A 206 -12.97 3.70 -11.66
C TYR A 206 -13.69 2.40 -11.25
N ARG A 207 -12.96 1.49 -10.61
CA ARG A 207 -13.49 0.22 -10.07
C ARG A 207 -14.44 0.43 -8.88
N SER A 208 -14.36 1.56 -8.19
CA SER A 208 -15.11 1.80 -6.94
C SER A 208 -16.54 2.28 -7.20
N SER A 209 -17.50 1.81 -6.39
CA SER A 209 -18.86 2.35 -6.37
C SER A 209 -18.91 3.73 -5.73
N ALA A 210 -18.02 4.03 -4.78
CA ALA A 210 -17.92 5.31 -4.08
C ALA A 210 -16.48 5.67 -3.70
N ALA A 211 -16.23 6.92 -3.29
CA ALA A 211 -14.93 7.38 -2.80
C ALA A 211 -15.05 8.20 -1.51
N ILE A 212 -14.17 7.97 -0.54
CA ILE A 212 -14.06 8.70 0.72
C ILE A 212 -12.64 9.25 0.83
N LEU A 213 -12.47 10.58 0.88
CA LEU A 213 -11.16 11.24 0.95
C LEU A 213 -11.03 12.00 2.27
N HIS A 214 -10.03 11.64 3.08
CA HIS A 214 -9.77 12.28 4.37
C HIS A 214 -8.61 13.27 4.29
N PHE A 215 -8.93 14.56 4.21
CA PHE A 215 -7.97 15.66 4.18
C PHE A 215 -7.36 15.92 5.57
N MET A 216 -6.06 16.22 5.58
CA MET A 216 -5.32 16.57 6.78
C MET A 216 -5.37 18.07 7.06
N LYS A 217 -5.34 18.44 8.34
CA LYS A 217 -5.11 19.83 8.74
C LYS A 217 -3.79 20.34 8.12
N PRO A 218 -3.76 21.54 7.49
CA PRO A 218 -2.57 22.03 6.76
C PRO A 218 -1.29 22.15 7.59
N THR A 219 -1.40 22.22 8.93
CA THR A 219 -0.27 22.31 9.86
C THR A 219 0.38 20.96 10.19
N ARG A 220 -0.16 19.84 9.70
CA ARG A 220 0.40 18.50 9.94
C ARG A 220 1.54 18.22 8.96
N THR A 221 2.49 17.38 9.38
CA THR A 221 3.59 16.90 8.54
C THR A 221 3.03 16.24 7.27
N LEU A 222 3.67 16.50 6.12
CA LEU A 222 3.28 16.04 4.78
C LEU A 222 1.90 16.50 4.27
N ALA A 223 1.12 17.27 5.05
CA ALA A 223 -0.24 17.67 4.68
C ALA A 223 -0.33 18.46 3.36
N PRO A 224 0.58 19.38 3.01
CA PRO A 224 0.48 20.12 1.74
C PRO A 224 0.49 19.21 0.51
N ALA A 225 1.48 18.32 0.40
CA ALA A 225 1.60 17.37 -0.71
C ALA A 225 0.47 16.34 -0.69
N TYR A 226 0.14 15.79 0.49
CA TYR A 226 -0.95 14.82 0.64
C TYR A 226 -2.31 15.39 0.22
N ASN A 227 -2.66 16.59 0.70
CA ASN A 227 -3.93 17.24 0.35
C ASN A 227 -3.99 17.63 -1.13
N ALA A 228 -2.85 18.01 -1.73
CA ALA A 228 -2.76 18.27 -3.17
C ALA A 228 -3.06 17.01 -4.00
N ARG A 229 -2.47 15.87 -3.61
CA ARG A 229 -2.78 14.55 -4.22
C ARG A 229 -4.26 14.19 -4.05
N LEU A 230 -4.85 14.43 -2.88
CA LEU A 230 -6.27 14.17 -2.62
C LEU A 230 -7.18 15.04 -3.49
N ALA A 231 -6.85 16.30 -3.69
CA ALA A 231 -7.61 17.19 -4.57
C ALA A 231 -7.60 16.65 -6.02
N PHE A 232 -6.43 16.22 -6.51
CA PHE A 232 -6.30 15.61 -7.84
C PHE A 232 -7.16 14.35 -8.01
N VAL A 233 -7.06 13.37 -7.09
CA VAL A 233 -7.89 12.15 -7.16
C VAL A 233 -9.38 12.41 -6.89
N GLY A 234 -9.69 13.44 -6.09
CA GLY A 234 -11.05 13.93 -5.90
C GLY A 234 -11.66 14.43 -7.21
N GLY A 235 -10.88 15.16 -8.00
CA GLY A 235 -11.24 15.57 -9.35
C GLY A 235 -11.54 14.38 -10.25
N ILE A 236 -10.69 13.34 -10.22
CA ILE A 236 -10.88 12.11 -11.00
C ILE A 236 -12.18 11.40 -10.60
N ALA A 237 -12.40 11.19 -9.29
CA ALA A 237 -13.61 10.55 -8.78
C ALA A 237 -14.88 11.33 -9.19
N HIS A 238 -14.82 12.66 -9.10
CA HIS A 238 -15.92 13.52 -9.51
C HIS A 238 -16.18 13.45 -11.02
N GLY A 239 -15.13 13.47 -11.85
CA GLY A 239 -15.26 13.38 -13.31
C GLY A 239 -15.78 12.03 -13.82
N PHE A 240 -15.50 10.94 -13.10
CA PHE A 240 -16.11 9.62 -13.35
C PHE A 240 -17.54 9.48 -12.79
N GLU A 241 -18.11 10.56 -12.24
CA GLU A 241 -19.45 10.57 -11.66
C GLU A 241 -19.57 9.52 -10.53
N ILE A 242 -18.51 9.41 -9.71
CA ILE A 242 -18.48 8.55 -8.53
C ILE A 242 -18.97 9.34 -7.32
N PRO A 243 -19.95 8.83 -6.55
CA PRO A 243 -20.30 9.39 -5.25
C PRO A 243 -19.05 9.63 -4.40
N LEU A 244 -18.79 10.90 -4.10
CA LEU A 244 -17.56 11.37 -3.47
C LEU A 244 -17.89 12.05 -2.16
N LEU A 245 -17.32 11.55 -1.07
CA LEU A 245 -17.33 12.18 0.23
C LEU A 245 -15.92 12.68 0.55
N MET A 246 -15.77 13.97 0.81
CA MET A 246 -14.55 14.53 1.36
C MET A 246 -14.78 14.88 2.83
N VAL A 247 -13.86 14.50 3.72
CA VAL A 247 -13.90 14.85 5.14
C VAL A 247 -12.62 15.54 5.55
N ALA A 248 -12.71 16.54 6.43
CA ALA A 248 -11.55 17.29 6.89
C ALA A 248 -11.69 17.72 8.35
N GLU A 249 -10.57 17.82 9.06
CA GLU A 249 -10.52 18.35 10.42
C GLU A 249 -10.87 19.86 10.43
N GLU A 250 -11.39 20.33 11.56
CA GLU A 250 -11.56 21.76 11.82
C GLU A 250 -10.27 22.53 11.49
N GLU A 251 -10.43 23.74 10.94
CA GLU A 251 -9.37 24.60 10.38
C GLU A 251 -8.86 24.24 8.97
N TYR A 252 -9.32 23.14 8.36
CA TYR A 252 -9.10 22.94 6.92
C TYR A 252 -9.96 23.92 6.11
N GLN A 253 -9.30 24.81 5.35
CA GLN A 253 -9.97 25.74 4.48
C GLN A 253 -10.22 25.10 3.12
N ALA A 254 -11.40 24.51 2.95
CA ALA A 254 -11.79 23.89 1.69
C ALA A 254 -11.79 24.92 0.54
N PRO A 255 -11.00 24.66 -0.52
CA PRO A 255 -11.00 25.43 -1.75
C PRO A 255 -12.39 25.53 -2.38
N LEU A 256 -12.63 26.61 -3.13
CA LEU A 256 -13.96 26.94 -3.64
C LEU A 256 -14.55 25.84 -4.52
N ASP A 257 -13.73 25.13 -5.28
CA ASP A 257 -14.19 24.21 -6.31
C ASP A 257 -14.69 22.89 -5.76
N TYR A 258 -14.45 22.58 -4.49
CA TYR A 258 -14.99 21.37 -3.87
C TYR A 258 -15.47 21.62 -2.44
N ARG A 259 -15.63 22.89 -2.05
CA ARG A 259 -16.07 23.28 -0.70
C ARG A 259 -17.35 22.59 -0.27
N ASP A 260 -18.32 22.51 -1.18
CA ASP A 260 -19.63 21.89 -0.89
C ASP A 260 -19.57 20.35 -0.82
N LEU A 261 -18.46 19.75 -1.26
CA LEU A 261 -18.18 18.31 -1.14
C LEU A 261 -17.46 17.95 0.16
N VAL A 262 -16.95 18.95 0.90
CA VAL A 262 -16.14 18.74 2.12
C VAL A 262 -17.00 18.88 3.37
N TYR A 263 -17.09 17.79 4.12
CA TYR A 263 -17.60 17.79 5.49
C TYR A 263 -16.47 18.09 6.48
N VAL A 264 -16.52 19.28 7.09
CA VAL A 264 -15.57 19.69 8.14
C VAL A 264 -16.11 19.25 9.51
N TYR A 265 -15.41 18.31 10.16
CA TYR A 265 -15.82 17.77 11.45
C TYR A 265 -15.15 18.48 12.63
N GLN A 266 -15.90 18.64 13.72
CA GLN A 266 -15.42 19.23 14.99
C GLN A 266 -15.01 18.17 16.03
N SER A 267 -15.39 16.92 15.80
CA SER A 267 -15.02 15.82 16.68
C SER A 267 -15.00 14.51 15.91
N THR A 268 -14.18 13.58 16.42
CA THR A 268 -14.05 12.22 15.90
C THR A 268 -15.38 11.44 15.93
N VAL A 269 -16.28 11.75 16.86
CA VAL A 269 -17.63 11.13 16.92
C VAL A 269 -18.51 11.62 15.77
N LYS A 270 -18.55 12.94 15.53
CA LYS A 270 -19.32 13.53 14.44
C LYS A 270 -18.83 13.02 13.07
N LEU A 271 -17.53 12.84 12.90
CA LEU A 271 -16.95 12.22 11.71
C LEU A 271 -17.53 10.82 11.49
N THR A 272 -17.49 9.96 12.51
CA THR A 272 -18.00 8.59 12.36
C THR A 272 -19.50 8.53 12.09
N GLU A 273 -20.30 9.34 12.79
CA GLU A 273 -21.75 9.41 12.59
C GLU A 273 -22.11 9.84 11.16
N TYR A 274 -21.43 10.87 10.66
CA TYR A 274 -21.67 11.40 9.31
C TYR A 274 -21.30 10.37 8.22
N VAL A 275 -20.15 9.71 8.37
CA VAL A 275 -19.73 8.66 7.42
C VAL A 275 -20.68 7.47 7.45
N GLU A 276 -21.14 7.03 8.62
CA GLU A 276 -22.14 5.96 8.72
C GLU A 276 -23.47 6.32 8.06
N GLU A 277 -23.93 7.56 8.23
CA GLU A 277 -25.15 8.03 7.57
C GLU A 277 -24.96 8.08 6.05
N TRP A 278 -23.84 8.61 5.58
CA TRP A 278 -23.53 8.67 4.15
C TRP A 278 -23.44 7.27 3.51
N LEU A 279 -22.79 6.31 4.18
CA LEU A 279 -22.70 4.91 3.73
C LEU A 279 -24.08 4.25 3.56
N LYS A 280 -25.08 4.61 4.37
CA LYS A 280 -26.46 4.08 4.24
C LYS A 280 -27.19 4.63 3.02
N VAL A 281 -26.83 5.82 2.56
CA VAL A 281 -27.48 6.53 1.46
C VAL A 281 -26.74 6.32 0.13
N LEU A 282 -25.61 5.59 0.14
CA LEU A 282 -24.87 5.26 -1.07
C LEU A 282 -25.81 4.61 -2.09
N PRO A 283 -25.96 5.19 -3.30
CA PRO A 283 -26.72 4.53 -4.34
C PRO A 283 -26.03 3.20 -4.65
N THR A 284 -26.81 2.12 -4.64
CA THR A 284 -26.45 0.85 -5.29
C THR A 284 -26.45 1.11 -6.80
N ALA A 285 -25.45 1.86 -7.28
CA ALA A 285 -25.29 2.08 -8.70
C ALA A 285 -25.08 0.70 -9.33
N PRO A 286 -25.97 0.26 -10.24
CA PRO A 286 -25.83 -1.05 -10.85
C PRO A 286 -24.45 -1.11 -11.51
N GLY A 287 -23.64 -2.10 -11.14
CA GLY A 287 -22.30 -2.26 -11.69
C GLY A 287 -22.33 -2.10 -13.21
N SER A 288 -21.53 -1.15 -13.73
CA SER A 288 -21.50 -0.90 -15.17
C SER A 288 -20.99 -2.15 -15.88
N ARG A 289 -21.87 -2.82 -16.63
CA ARG A 289 -21.52 -3.95 -17.51
C ARG A 289 -20.79 -3.52 -18.78
N LYS A 290 -20.46 -2.22 -18.96
CA LYS A 290 -19.59 -1.81 -20.06
C LYS A 290 -18.20 -2.40 -19.80
N ARG A 291 -17.91 -3.52 -20.46
CA ARG A 291 -16.52 -3.93 -20.70
C ARG A 291 -15.83 -2.72 -21.33
N LEU A 292 -14.79 -2.20 -20.67
CA LEU A 292 -13.81 -1.37 -21.34
C LEU A 292 -13.41 -2.13 -22.62
N GLY A 293 -13.70 -1.55 -23.77
CA GLY A 293 -13.37 -2.17 -25.04
C GLY A 293 -11.88 -2.49 -25.05
N ARG A 294 -11.49 -3.65 -25.56
CA ARG A 294 -10.10 -3.93 -25.95
C ARG A 294 -9.71 -2.84 -26.95
N LEU A 295 -9.09 -1.77 -26.45
CA LEU A 295 -8.63 -0.67 -27.27
C LEU A 295 -7.44 -1.17 -28.05
N LYS A 296 -7.60 -1.29 -29.36
CA LYS A 296 -6.49 -1.48 -30.30
C LYS A 296 -5.64 -0.23 -30.23
N LEU A 297 -4.60 -0.25 -29.42
CA LEU A 297 -3.48 0.66 -29.60
C LEU A 297 -2.76 0.14 -30.86
N ASP A 298 -2.49 1.00 -31.84
CA ASP A 298 -1.76 0.59 -33.05
C ASP A 298 -0.29 0.17 -32.74
N ILE A 299 0.14 0.33 -31.48
CA ILE A 299 1.41 -0.13 -30.92
C ILE A 299 1.09 -0.86 -29.60
N GLU A 300 0.94 -2.18 -29.64
CA GLU A 300 0.60 -3.00 -28.46
C GLU A 300 1.87 -3.65 -27.87
N LEU A 301 2.30 -3.12 -26.71
CA LEU A 301 3.13 -3.88 -25.78
C LEU A 301 2.40 -5.20 -25.42
N PRO A 302 3.12 -6.34 -25.27
CA PRO A 302 2.48 -7.65 -25.11
C PRO A 302 1.63 -7.81 -23.84
N ILE A 303 1.90 -6.96 -22.84
CA ILE A 303 1.16 -6.83 -21.58
C ILE A 303 0.98 -5.34 -21.27
N ARG A 304 -0.03 -5.01 -20.46
CA ARG A 304 -0.28 -3.64 -20.00
C ARG A 304 0.01 -3.42 -18.52
N THR A 305 0.16 -4.51 -17.75
CA THR A 305 0.52 -4.53 -16.34
C THR A 305 1.11 -5.88 -15.96
N PHE A 306 1.99 -5.92 -14.96
CA PHE A 306 2.39 -7.14 -14.26
C PHE A 306 1.44 -7.49 -13.08
N GLY A 307 0.30 -6.80 -12.96
CA GLY A 307 -0.57 -6.85 -11.79
C GLY A 307 -0.18 -5.80 -10.75
N GLN A 308 -0.82 -5.83 -9.58
CA GLN A 308 -0.55 -4.90 -8.48
C GLN A 308 0.63 -5.36 -7.64
N TYR A 309 1.37 -4.39 -7.08
CA TYR A 309 2.46 -4.65 -6.13
C TYR A 309 1.96 -4.89 -4.69
N VAL A 310 0.66 -4.67 -4.44
CA VAL A 310 -0.01 -4.85 -3.14
C VAL A 310 -0.99 -6.01 -3.21
N ALA A 311 -0.79 -7.01 -2.34
CA ALA A 311 -1.52 -8.27 -2.37
C ALA A 311 -3.03 -8.09 -2.10
N GLU A 312 -3.40 -7.16 -1.22
CA GLU A 312 -4.78 -6.82 -0.87
C GLU A 312 -5.61 -6.37 -2.09
N SER A 313 -4.94 -5.80 -3.09
CA SER A 313 -5.53 -5.30 -4.33
C SER A 313 -5.72 -6.38 -5.41
N GLU A 314 -5.12 -7.57 -5.25
CA GLU A 314 -5.13 -8.68 -6.23
C GLU A 314 -5.88 -9.95 -5.81
N LYS A 315 -6.69 -9.92 -4.74
CA LYS A 315 -7.32 -11.11 -4.11
C LYS A 315 -7.92 -12.18 -5.06
N ILE A 316 -8.34 -11.79 -6.26
CA ILE A 316 -8.98 -12.70 -7.25
C ILE A 316 -7.96 -13.29 -8.24
N GLU A 317 -7.01 -12.50 -8.73
CA GLU A 317 -6.08 -12.88 -9.81
C GLU A 317 -4.79 -13.50 -9.28
N LEU A 318 -4.48 -13.29 -7.99
CA LEU A 318 -3.24 -13.80 -7.39
C LEU A 318 -3.04 -15.32 -7.61
N ASN A 319 -4.12 -16.12 -7.61
CA ASN A 319 -4.07 -17.57 -7.85
C ASN A 319 -3.51 -17.93 -9.24
N ASP A 320 -3.65 -17.04 -10.22
CA ASP A 320 -3.27 -17.32 -11.61
C ASP A 320 -1.75 -17.24 -11.85
N TYR A 321 -1.02 -16.53 -10.98
CA TYR A 321 0.42 -16.26 -11.14
C TYR A 321 1.21 -16.28 -9.82
N PHE A 322 0.65 -16.90 -8.76
CA PHE A 322 1.37 -17.05 -7.49
C PHE A 322 2.56 -18.00 -7.66
N VAL A 323 3.73 -17.57 -7.19
CA VAL A 323 4.93 -18.42 -7.20
C VAL A 323 4.94 -19.29 -5.95
N HIS A 324 4.70 -20.59 -6.14
CA HIS A 324 4.73 -21.58 -5.05
C HIS A 324 6.16 -21.80 -4.53
N THR A 325 6.36 -21.62 -3.23
CA THR A 325 7.64 -21.88 -2.54
C THR A 325 7.52 -23.03 -1.53
N ASN A 326 8.64 -23.54 -1.04
CA ASN A 326 8.63 -24.57 0.01
C ASN A 326 8.05 -24.05 1.34
N GLU A 327 8.25 -22.76 1.65
CA GLU A 327 7.67 -22.11 2.83
C GLU A 327 6.14 -22.02 2.71
N PHE A 328 5.62 -21.75 1.52
CA PHE A 328 4.18 -21.80 1.24
C PHE A 328 3.62 -23.22 1.43
N GLU A 329 4.29 -24.25 0.92
CA GLU A 329 3.89 -25.64 1.14
C GLU A 329 3.91 -26.05 2.62
N ALA A 330 4.78 -25.45 3.44
CA ALA A 330 4.79 -25.65 4.87
C ALA A 330 3.51 -25.10 5.55
N VAL A 331 2.96 -23.99 5.06
CA VAL A 331 1.65 -23.46 5.51
C VAL A 331 0.52 -24.37 5.05
N LEU A 332 0.50 -24.75 3.77
CA LEU A 332 -0.53 -25.63 3.21
C LEU A 332 -0.57 -27.00 3.89
N SER A 333 0.56 -27.53 4.33
CA SER A 333 0.63 -28.81 5.06
C SER A 333 0.41 -28.67 6.57
N GLY A 334 0.32 -27.45 7.11
CA GLY A 334 0.18 -27.20 8.54
C GLY A 334 1.44 -27.44 9.36
N ARG A 335 2.60 -27.54 8.70
CA ARG A 335 3.92 -27.67 9.36
C ARG A 335 4.47 -26.35 9.86
N ALA A 336 4.02 -25.23 9.28
CA ALA A 336 4.42 -23.89 9.68
C ALA A 336 3.53 -23.36 10.81
N SER A 337 4.07 -23.25 12.02
CA SER A 337 3.40 -22.56 13.13
C SER A 337 3.54 -21.04 13.05
N VAL A 338 4.75 -20.59 12.71
CA VAL A 338 5.06 -19.17 12.51
C VAL A 338 5.63 -18.98 11.12
N PHE A 339 5.11 -18.01 10.39
CA PHE A 339 5.58 -17.60 9.08
C PHE A 339 6.12 -16.17 9.16
N THR A 340 7.38 -15.96 8.84
CA THR A 340 8.06 -14.67 8.97
C THR A 340 8.52 -14.13 7.63
N GLY A 341 8.56 -12.81 7.50
CA GLY A 341 9.08 -12.11 6.32
C GLY A 341 9.03 -10.59 6.49
N ARG A 342 9.83 -9.84 5.74
CA ARG A 342 9.84 -8.36 5.83
C ARG A 342 8.65 -7.73 5.09
N LYS A 343 8.46 -6.40 5.18
CA LYS A 343 7.40 -5.69 4.43
C LYS A 343 7.70 -5.83 2.92
N GLY A 344 6.72 -6.26 2.12
CA GLY A 344 6.88 -6.49 0.68
C GLY A 344 7.37 -7.88 0.24
N THR A 345 7.67 -8.81 1.16
CA THR A 345 8.11 -10.18 0.80
C THR A 345 6.98 -11.15 0.46
N GLY A 346 5.71 -10.71 0.51
CA GLY A 346 4.55 -11.54 0.15
C GLY A 346 3.89 -12.32 1.29
N LYS A 347 4.02 -11.89 2.57
CA LYS A 347 3.31 -12.53 3.70
C LYS A 347 1.79 -12.57 3.49
N THR A 348 1.17 -11.42 3.24
CA THR A 348 -0.27 -11.34 2.99
C THR A 348 -0.68 -12.11 1.74
N ALA A 349 0.15 -12.08 0.69
CA ALA A 349 -0.06 -12.87 -0.53
C ALA A 349 -0.06 -14.38 -0.24
N THR A 350 0.93 -14.86 0.52
CA THR A 350 1.05 -16.26 0.96
C THR A 350 -0.16 -16.69 1.77
N MET A 351 -0.63 -15.85 2.70
CA MET A 351 -1.81 -16.13 3.52
C MET A 351 -3.07 -16.19 2.65
N GLN A 352 -3.28 -15.22 1.76
CA GLN A 352 -4.44 -15.18 0.86
C GLN A 352 -4.48 -16.39 -0.07
N GLU A 353 -3.34 -16.74 -0.66
CA GLU A 353 -3.22 -17.91 -1.52
C GLU A 353 -3.45 -19.21 -0.72
N SER A 354 -2.92 -19.30 0.49
CA SER A 354 -3.17 -20.44 1.38
C SER A 354 -4.66 -20.59 1.69
N VAL A 355 -5.37 -19.47 1.92
CA VAL A 355 -6.83 -19.48 2.11
C VAL A 355 -7.54 -20.00 0.85
N ALA A 356 -7.14 -19.52 -0.33
CA ALA A 356 -7.74 -19.92 -1.60
C ALA A 356 -7.54 -21.42 -1.88
N GLU A 357 -6.31 -21.91 -1.78
CA GLU A 357 -5.96 -23.32 -2.01
C GLU A 357 -6.62 -24.26 -1.00
N LEU A 358 -6.57 -23.93 0.30
CA LEU A 358 -7.16 -24.80 1.33
C LEU A 358 -8.68 -24.91 1.19
N ARG A 359 -9.36 -23.85 0.70
CA ARG A 359 -10.81 -23.85 0.45
C ARG A 359 -11.23 -24.67 -0.77
N LYS A 360 -10.30 -25.02 -1.67
CA LYS A 360 -10.60 -25.93 -2.80
C LYS A 360 -11.00 -27.32 -2.30
N ASP A 361 -10.48 -27.76 -1.15
CA ASP A 361 -10.88 -29.00 -0.48
C ASP A 361 -11.91 -28.73 0.62
N ARG A 362 -13.16 -29.15 0.39
CA ARG A 362 -14.29 -28.96 1.32
C ARG A 362 -14.14 -29.70 2.64
N ARG A 363 -13.18 -30.62 2.76
CA ARG A 363 -12.86 -31.30 4.03
C ARG A 363 -12.09 -30.40 4.99
N ASN A 364 -11.62 -29.25 4.50
CA ASN A 364 -10.97 -28.23 5.33
C ASN A 364 -11.98 -27.15 5.76
N LEU A 365 -11.92 -26.76 7.03
CA LEU A 365 -12.47 -25.49 7.49
C LEU A 365 -11.34 -24.46 7.55
N VAL A 366 -11.46 -23.35 6.82
CA VAL A 366 -10.43 -22.32 6.76
C VAL A 366 -10.89 -21.07 7.51
N VAL A 367 -10.18 -20.73 8.58
CA VAL A 367 -10.45 -19.59 9.46
C VAL A 367 -9.36 -18.54 9.23
N SER A 368 -9.73 -17.38 8.68
CA SER A 368 -8.80 -16.28 8.42
C SER A 368 -9.02 -15.18 9.46
N VAL A 369 -8.08 -15.01 10.38
CA VAL A 369 -8.13 -13.99 11.43
C VAL A 369 -7.23 -12.83 11.03
N LYS A 370 -7.81 -11.63 10.92
CA LYS A 370 -7.09 -10.39 10.62
C LYS A 370 -7.56 -9.30 11.57
N PRO A 371 -6.91 -9.14 12.73
CA PRO A 371 -7.26 -8.06 13.65
C PRO A 371 -7.16 -6.71 12.93
N SER A 372 -8.21 -5.90 13.04
CA SER A 372 -8.13 -4.47 12.71
C SER A 372 -7.42 -3.73 13.86
N SER A 373 -7.25 -2.41 13.78
CA SER A 373 -6.56 -1.68 14.85
C SER A 373 -7.31 -1.84 16.19
N TYR A 374 -6.66 -2.47 17.17
CA TYR A 374 -7.22 -2.78 18.48
C TYR A 374 -6.86 -1.71 19.54
N ASP A 375 -7.62 -1.63 20.64
CA ASP A 375 -7.34 -0.71 21.74
C ASP A 375 -6.08 -1.13 22.54
N LEU A 376 -4.92 -0.71 22.04
CA LEU A 376 -3.64 -0.93 22.69
C LEU A 376 -3.56 -0.23 24.06
N ALA A 377 -4.16 0.95 24.21
CA ALA A 377 -4.14 1.68 25.48
C ALA A 377 -4.94 0.93 26.56
N GLY A 378 -6.13 0.45 26.22
CA GLY A 378 -6.93 -0.38 27.11
C GLY A 378 -6.21 -1.68 27.50
N LEU A 379 -5.60 -2.38 26.53
CA LEU A 379 -4.82 -3.60 26.79
C LEU A 379 -3.68 -3.34 27.78
N VAL A 380 -2.93 -2.26 27.59
CA VAL A 380 -1.82 -1.87 28.48
C VAL A 380 -2.32 -1.63 29.89
N LEU A 381 -3.41 -0.88 30.06
CA LEU A 381 -4.01 -0.63 31.38
C LEU A 381 -4.40 -1.94 32.09
N VAL A 382 -5.00 -2.90 31.37
CA VAL A 382 -5.37 -4.21 31.93
C VAL A 382 -4.12 -4.98 32.39
N LEU A 383 -3.05 -4.95 31.59
CA LEU A 383 -1.80 -5.61 31.93
C LEU A 383 -1.10 -4.93 33.12
N GLU A 384 -1.13 -3.60 33.21
CA GLU A 384 -0.60 -2.84 34.33
C GLU A 384 -1.33 -3.14 35.64
N GLN A 385 -2.65 -3.27 35.61
CA GLN A 385 -3.47 -3.64 36.79
C GLN A 385 -3.17 -5.05 37.33
N ALA A 386 -2.65 -5.95 36.49
CA ALA A 386 -2.26 -7.28 36.93
C ALA A 386 -0.99 -7.20 37.81
N THR A 387 -1.17 -7.48 39.10
CA THR A 387 -0.17 -7.35 40.18
C THR A 387 1.11 -8.17 40.01
N ASN A 388 1.13 -9.20 39.17
CA ASN A 388 2.34 -9.98 38.88
C ASN A 388 2.37 -10.53 37.44
N ARG A 389 3.57 -10.88 36.96
CA ARG A 389 3.80 -11.41 35.60
C ARG A 389 3.05 -12.72 35.32
N GLN A 390 2.88 -13.57 36.33
CA GLN A 390 2.16 -14.84 36.17
C GLN A 390 0.67 -14.63 35.86
N ASN A 391 0.05 -13.64 36.51
CA ASN A 391 -1.35 -13.28 36.25
C ASN A 391 -1.52 -12.67 34.86
N ARG A 392 -0.55 -11.86 34.40
CA ARG A 392 -0.52 -11.33 33.01
C ARG A 392 -0.46 -12.46 31.99
N ASP A 393 0.54 -13.34 32.12
CA ASP A 393 0.73 -14.49 31.21
C ASP A 393 -0.52 -15.39 31.19
N TYR A 394 -1.14 -15.60 32.35
CA TYR A 394 -2.35 -16.42 32.49
C TYR A 394 -3.60 -15.77 31.91
N PHE A 395 -3.77 -14.45 32.09
CA PHE A 395 -4.85 -13.70 31.44
C PHE A 395 -4.71 -13.76 29.92
N LEU A 396 -3.54 -13.40 29.40
CA LEU A 396 -3.25 -13.38 27.96
C LEU A 396 -3.45 -14.74 27.29
N LEU A 397 -3.00 -15.84 27.93
CA LEU A 397 -3.23 -17.20 27.46
C LEU A 397 -4.73 -17.51 27.28
N ASN A 398 -5.56 -17.14 28.27
CA ASN A 398 -7.00 -17.40 28.23
C ASN A 398 -7.73 -16.46 27.28
N LEU A 399 -7.27 -15.21 27.18
CA LEU A 399 -7.75 -14.22 26.21
C LEU A 399 -7.59 -14.77 24.78
N TRP A 400 -6.37 -15.16 24.39
CA TRP A 400 -6.12 -15.72 23.07
C TRP A 400 -6.88 -17.01 22.82
N SER A 401 -6.93 -17.91 23.82
CA SER A 401 -7.70 -19.15 23.70
C SER A 401 -9.19 -18.86 23.45
N TYR A 402 -9.76 -17.87 24.14
CA TYR A 402 -11.14 -17.44 23.95
C TYR A 402 -11.36 -16.81 22.57
N LEU A 403 -10.55 -15.83 22.18
CA LEU A 403 -10.68 -15.14 20.89
C LEU A 403 -10.57 -16.14 19.73
N LEU A 404 -9.55 -17.02 19.73
CA LEU A 404 -9.38 -18.01 18.66
C LEU A 404 -10.50 -19.07 18.66
N THR A 405 -10.95 -19.53 19.84
CA THR A 405 -12.06 -20.49 19.92
C THR A 405 -13.36 -19.89 19.39
N THR A 406 -13.62 -18.62 19.67
CA THR A 406 -14.82 -17.91 19.19
C THR A 406 -14.75 -17.64 17.68
N GLU A 407 -13.59 -17.27 17.14
CA GLU A 407 -13.37 -17.17 15.68
C GLU A 407 -13.64 -18.48 14.95
N ILE A 408 -13.10 -19.58 15.46
CA ILE A 408 -13.32 -20.91 14.86
C ILE A 408 -14.80 -21.29 14.94
N ALA A 409 -15.48 -20.96 16.04
CA ALA A 409 -16.90 -21.23 16.21
C ALA A 409 -17.77 -20.43 15.22
N ILE A 410 -17.52 -19.14 15.07
CA ILE A 410 -18.22 -18.28 14.11
C ILE A 410 -17.98 -18.79 12.69
N ALA A 411 -16.73 -19.06 12.31
CA ALA A 411 -16.41 -19.58 10.99
C ALA A 411 -17.07 -20.94 10.69
N ALA A 412 -17.17 -21.83 11.69
CA ALA A 412 -17.87 -23.10 11.54
C ALA A 412 -19.37 -22.91 11.29
N LEU A 413 -20.01 -21.96 11.99
CA LEU A 413 -21.43 -21.63 11.80
C LEU A 413 -21.68 -20.95 10.45
N SER A 414 -20.89 -19.95 10.08
CA SER A 414 -21.02 -19.29 8.77
C SER A 414 -20.82 -20.27 7.61
N ASN A 415 -19.87 -21.22 7.74
CA ASN A 415 -19.70 -22.27 6.74
C ASN A 415 -20.92 -23.19 6.67
N ALA A 416 -21.49 -23.57 7.82
CA ALA A 416 -22.70 -24.37 7.89
C ALA A 416 -23.91 -23.66 7.25
N GLU A 417 -24.09 -22.36 7.48
CA GLU A 417 -25.17 -21.57 6.88
C GLU A 417 -25.03 -21.41 5.36
N SER A 418 -23.80 -21.39 4.84
CA SER A 418 -23.54 -21.32 3.40
C SER A 418 -23.90 -22.60 2.63
N LEU A 419 -24.10 -23.73 3.34
CA LEU A 419 -24.47 -25.00 2.72
C LEU A 419 -25.97 -25.03 2.37
N PRO A 420 -26.38 -25.77 1.33
CA PRO A 420 -27.79 -25.92 0.97
C PRO A 420 -28.64 -26.42 2.15
N ALA A 421 -29.89 -25.95 2.22
CA ALA A 421 -30.83 -26.30 3.29
C ALA A 421 -30.94 -27.83 3.49
N GLY A 422 -30.74 -28.28 4.73
CA GLY A 422 -30.74 -29.69 5.13
C GLY A 422 -29.37 -30.36 5.21
N LEU A 423 -28.30 -29.73 4.70
CA LEU A 423 -26.91 -30.22 4.82
C LEU A 423 -26.06 -29.45 5.85
N GLY A 424 -26.44 -28.21 6.19
CA GLY A 424 -25.68 -27.34 7.09
C GLY A 424 -26.16 -27.27 8.54
N ALA A 425 -27.47 -27.27 8.78
CA ALA A 425 -28.05 -27.11 10.12
C ALA A 425 -28.31 -28.49 10.76
N ASP A 426 -27.40 -28.92 11.62
CA ASP A 426 -27.54 -30.09 12.48
C ASP A 426 -27.76 -29.70 13.96
N ALA A 427 -28.01 -30.69 14.82
CA ALA A 427 -28.21 -30.42 16.25
C ALA A 427 -26.96 -29.79 16.90
N SER A 428 -25.75 -30.16 16.42
CA SER A 428 -24.48 -29.69 16.98
C SER A 428 -24.23 -28.20 16.69
N THR A 429 -24.52 -27.75 15.47
CA THR A 429 -24.42 -26.34 15.05
C THR A 429 -25.45 -25.48 15.77
N SER A 430 -26.68 -25.96 15.95
CA SER A 430 -27.71 -25.27 16.73
C SER A 430 -27.33 -25.15 18.22
N GLU A 431 -26.77 -26.21 18.81
CA GLU A 431 -26.22 -26.19 20.19
C GLU A 431 -25.08 -25.17 20.33
N LEU A 432 -24.20 -25.06 19.33
CA LEU A 432 -23.09 -24.12 19.32
C LEU A 432 -23.57 -22.67 19.19
N ALA A 433 -24.51 -22.38 18.28
CA ALA A 433 -25.09 -21.05 18.11
C ALA A 433 -25.79 -20.57 19.41
N ALA A 434 -26.58 -21.45 20.04
CA ALA A 434 -27.22 -21.16 21.32
C ALA A 434 -26.21 -20.93 22.46
N GLU A 435 -25.03 -21.56 22.39
CA GLU A 435 -23.95 -21.33 23.34
C GLU A 435 -23.31 -19.95 23.16
N LEU A 436 -22.97 -19.57 21.93
CA LEU A 436 -22.41 -18.25 21.63
C LEU A 436 -23.37 -17.13 22.06
N ALA A 437 -24.65 -17.27 21.74
CA ALA A 437 -25.68 -16.31 22.17
C ALA A 437 -25.78 -16.18 23.69
N ARG A 438 -25.58 -17.26 24.45
CA ARG A 438 -25.59 -17.22 25.93
C ARG A 438 -24.42 -16.43 26.51
N HIS A 439 -23.27 -16.44 25.84
CA HIS A 439 -22.11 -15.63 26.21
C HIS A 439 -22.18 -14.20 25.65
N GLY A 440 -23.29 -13.83 24.99
CA GLY A 440 -23.45 -12.51 24.39
C GLY A 440 -22.54 -12.26 23.18
N ILE A 441 -22.06 -13.32 22.53
CA ILE A 441 -21.20 -13.19 21.36
C ILE A 441 -22.08 -12.95 20.13
N ASP A 442 -21.94 -11.76 19.56
CA ASP A 442 -22.51 -11.42 18.26
C ASP A 442 -21.72 -12.12 17.16
N LEU A 443 -22.43 -12.81 16.26
CA LEU A 443 -21.86 -13.53 15.11
C LEU A 443 -21.35 -12.57 14.04
N GLU A 444 -21.91 -11.35 13.98
CA GLU A 444 -21.52 -10.31 13.03
C GLU A 444 -20.38 -9.41 13.57
N ALA A 445 -20.07 -9.50 14.86
CA ALA A 445 -18.97 -8.74 15.44
C ALA A 445 -17.61 -9.25 14.91
N ASP A 446 -16.67 -8.33 14.68
CA ASP A 446 -15.31 -8.66 14.26
C ASP A 446 -14.42 -9.09 15.45
N PHE A 447 -13.24 -9.63 15.14
CA PHE A 447 -12.22 -10.02 16.12
C PHE A 447 -11.94 -8.90 17.13
N THR A 448 -11.76 -7.68 16.61
CA THR A 448 -11.33 -6.51 17.37
C THR A 448 -12.40 -6.05 18.36
N SER A 449 -13.67 -6.03 17.96
CA SER A 449 -14.77 -5.67 18.85
C SER A 449 -14.86 -6.63 20.04
N ARG A 450 -14.66 -7.94 19.82
CA ARG A 450 -14.61 -8.91 20.93
C ARG A 450 -13.41 -8.71 21.85
N LEU A 451 -12.25 -8.34 21.31
CA LEU A 451 -11.08 -8.00 22.12
C LEU A 451 -11.37 -6.76 22.97
N ASP A 452 -11.93 -5.71 22.36
CA ASP A 452 -12.30 -4.47 23.05
C ASP A 452 -13.33 -4.70 24.16
N ASP A 453 -14.35 -5.56 23.94
CA ASP A 453 -15.35 -5.91 24.96
C ASP A 453 -14.71 -6.61 26.18
N VAL A 454 -13.76 -7.51 25.93
CA VAL A 454 -13.03 -8.20 27.00
C VAL A 454 -12.13 -7.22 27.76
N ILE A 455 -11.47 -6.29 27.07
CA ILE A 455 -10.65 -5.24 27.67
C ILE A 455 -11.53 -4.32 28.53
N ALA A 456 -12.66 -3.86 28.00
CA ALA A 456 -13.60 -3.00 28.73
C ALA A 456 -14.12 -3.68 30.00
N GLY A 457 -14.48 -4.96 29.92
CA GLY A 457 -14.89 -5.75 31.08
C GLY A 457 -13.77 -6.00 32.10
N ALA A 458 -12.50 -5.97 31.67
CA ALA A 458 -11.35 -6.12 32.56
C ALA A 458 -11.01 -4.84 33.34
N LEU A 459 -11.33 -3.68 32.76
CA LEU A 459 -11.15 -2.36 33.36
C LEU A 459 -12.32 -1.96 34.27
N ASP A 460 -13.44 -2.67 34.19
CA ASP A 460 -14.58 -2.48 35.07
C ASP A 460 -14.24 -2.88 36.51
N HIS A 461 -14.41 -1.95 37.45
CA HIS A 461 -14.01 -2.11 38.84
C HIS A 461 -14.93 -3.10 39.59
N GLU A 462 -16.09 -3.44 39.04
CA GLU A 462 -17.00 -4.44 39.61
C GLU A 462 -16.52 -5.88 39.38
N ILE A 463 -15.76 -6.13 38.30
CA ILE A 463 -15.30 -7.46 37.88
C ILE A 463 -13.77 -7.45 37.88
N GLY A 464 -13.16 -7.77 39.02
CA GLY A 464 -11.69 -7.82 39.11
C GLY A 464 -11.06 -8.75 38.07
N SER A 465 -9.89 -8.38 37.53
CA SER A 465 -9.17 -9.09 36.44
C SER A 465 -9.06 -10.62 36.62
N GLN A 466 -8.89 -11.13 37.85
CA GLN A 466 -8.84 -12.57 38.12
C GLN A 466 -10.19 -13.29 37.95
N ASP A 467 -11.28 -12.62 38.31
CA ASP A 467 -12.63 -13.15 38.12
C ASP A 467 -12.98 -13.18 36.62
N LEU A 468 -12.66 -12.10 35.89
CA LEU A 468 -12.82 -12.07 34.45
C LEU A 468 -12.00 -13.18 33.77
N THR A 469 -10.72 -13.36 34.13
CA THR A 469 -9.88 -14.43 33.58
C THR A 469 -10.51 -15.81 33.79
N SER A 470 -11.09 -16.03 34.97
CA SER A 470 -11.78 -17.28 35.31
C SER A 470 -13.07 -17.47 34.52
N ARG A 471 -13.84 -16.39 34.31
CA ARG A 471 -15.04 -16.36 33.47
C ARG A 471 -14.71 -16.70 32.02
N ILE A 472 -13.71 -16.02 31.43
CA ILE A 472 -13.23 -16.26 30.05
C ILE A 472 -12.78 -17.70 29.90
N ARG A 473 -11.94 -18.20 30.84
CA ARG A 473 -11.50 -19.60 30.84
C ARG A 473 -12.67 -20.57 30.84
N ASN A 474 -13.64 -20.36 31.72
CA ASN A 474 -14.80 -21.24 31.83
C ASN A 474 -15.66 -21.18 30.54
N ALA A 475 -15.85 -19.99 29.97
CA ALA A 475 -16.58 -19.79 28.72
C ALA A 475 -15.96 -20.60 27.56
N TRP A 476 -14.67 -20.40 27.27
CA TRP A 476 -14.03 -21.09 26.15
C TRP A 476 -13.80 -22.58 26.44
N ARG A 477 -13.24 -22.93 27.61
CA ARG A 477 -12.74 -24.29 27.87
C ARG A 477 -13.84 -25.26 28.28
N ALA A 478 -14.73 -24.84 29.17
CA ALA A 478 -15.76 -25.72 29.71
C ALA A 478 -17.04 -25.69 28.88
N SER A 479 -17.36 -24.57 28.24
CA SER A 479 -18.64 -24.39 27.54
C SER A 479 -18.56 -24.51 26.02
N LEU A 480 -17.71 -23.71 25.39
CA LEU A 480 -17.62 -23.62 23.92
C LEU A 480 -16.85 -24.79 23.32
N LEU A 481 -15.63 -25.06 23.81
CA LEU A 481 -14.72 -26.06 23.25
C LEU A 481 -15.37 -27.45 23.06
N PRO A 482 -16.10 -28.03 24.05
CA PRO A 482 -16.69 -29.35 23.86
C PRO A 482 -17.75 -29.40 22.75
N LYS A 483 -18.56 -28.33 22.61
CA LYS A 483 -19.60 -28.22 21.57
C LYS A 483 -18.99 -27.97 20.21
N LEU A 484 -18.01 -27.06 20.16
CA LEU A 484 -17.27 -26.74 18.95
C LEU A 484 -16.61 -27.98 18.38
N LYS A 485 -15.94 -28.80 19.20
CA LYS A 485 -15.30 -30.04 18.76
C LYS A 485 -16.27 -31.05 18.12
N LYS A 486 -17.54 -31.10 18.54
CA LYS A 486 -18.56 -31.93 17.87
C LYS A 486 -18.80 -31.48 16.43
N VAL A 487 -18.87 -30.17 16.21
CA VAL A 487 -19.04 -29.57 14.88
C VAL A 487 -17.77 -29.77 14.04
N LEU A 488 -16.60 -29.51 14.63
CA LEU A 488 -15.31 -29.57 13.92
C LEU A 488 -14.89 -30.99 13.53
N HIS A 489 -15.40 -32.03 14.18
CA HIS A 489 -15.11 -33.42 13.85
C HIS A 489 -15.57 -33.83 12.43
N ALA A 490 -16.44 -33.04 11.80
CA ALA A 490 -16.84 -33.26 10.40
C ALA A 490 -15.74 -32.89 9.38
N TYR A 491 -14.68 -32.20 9.80
CA TYR A 491 -13.60 -31.73 8.94
C TYR A 491 -12.33 -32.56 9.16
N ASP A 492 -11.59 -32.84 8.07
CA ASP A 492 -10.27 -33.50 8.14
C ASP A 492 -9.24 -32.55 8.78
N ARG A 493 -9.41 -31.23 8.59
CA ARG A 493 -8.56 -30.20 9.16
C ARG A 493 -9.28 -28.88 9.33
N VAL A 494 -8.98 -28.18 10.41
CA VAL A 494 -9.33 -26.78 10.64
C VAL A 494 -8.05 -25.96 10.58
N SER A 495 -7.89 -25.15 9.54
CA SER A 495 -6.71 -24.31 9.34
C SER A 495 -7.01 -22.88 9.76
N VAL A 496 -6.35 -22.41 10.81
CA VAL A 496 -6.45 -21.04 11.30
C VAL A 496 -5.22 -20.25 10.86
N LEU A 497 -5.44 -19.21 10.07
CA LEU A 497 -4.39 -18.35 9.55
C LEU A 497 -4.56 -16.96 10.17
N ILE A 498 -3.52 -16.43 10.81
CA ILE A 498 -3.56 -15.18 11.58
C ILE A 498 -2.54 -14.20 10.98
N ASP A 499 -2.98 -13.02 10.55
CA ASP A 499 -2.14 -11.98 9.94
C ASP A 499 -2.51 -10.57 10.45
N ASN A 500 -1.76 -9.54 10.06
CA ASN A 500 -1.98 -8.12 10.44
C ASN A 500 -1.79 -7.79 11.94
N LEU A 501 -0.97 -8.55 12.66
CA LEU A 501 -0.63 -8.26 14.07
C LEU A 501 0.33 -7.07 14.26
N ASP A 502 0.89 -6.55 13.17
CA ASP A 502 1.86 -5.47 13.13
C ASP A 502 1.24 -4.06 13.06
N LYS A 503 -0.08 -3.95 12.80
CA LYS A 503 -0.74 -2.66 12.56
C LYS A 503 -0.65 -1.65 13.71
N THR A 504 -0.49 -2.10 14.96
CA THR A 504 -0.39 -1.22 16.14
C THR A 504 1.05 -1.14 16.69
N TRP A 505 2.05 -1.57 15.92
CA TRP A 505 3.45 -1.62 16.33
C TRP A 505 4.17 -0.30 16.02
N GLU A 506 3.93 0.73 16.84
CA GLU A 506 4.52 2.09 16.73
C GLU A 506 5.41 2.43 17.93
N LYS A 507 6.51 3.20 17.78
CA LYS A 507 7.37 3.54 18.94
C LYS A 507 6.76 4.58 19.87
N GLY A 508 7.02 4.37 21.17
CA GLY A 508 6.53 5.19 22.27
C GLY A 508 5.33 4.58 22.99
N VAL A 509 4.69 3.56 22.40
CA VAL A 509 3.68 2.75 23.07
C VAL A 509 4.36 1.57 23.77
N ALA A 510 3.80 1.12 24.88
CA ALA A 510 4.22 0.00 25.73
C ALA A 510 4.64 -1.29 24.96
N PHE A 511 5.87 -1.29 24.42
CA PHE A 511 6.41 -2.38 23.60
C PHE A 511 6.55 -3.67 24.36
N ASP A 512 6.86 -3.60 25.64
CA ASP A 512 7.04 -4.78 26.48
C ASP A 512 5.71 -5.53 26.61
N GLU A 513 4.62 -4.78 26.79
CA GLU A 513 3.25 -5.26 26.86
C GLU A 513 2.79 -5.81 25.51
N LEU A 514 3.05 -5.11 24.41
CA LEU A 514 2.69 -5.57 23.07
C LEU A 514 3.49 -6.81 22.65
N SER A 515 4.78 -6.86 22.99
CA SER A 515 5.64 -8.03 22.79
C SER A 515 5.13 -9.21 23.61
N GLN A 516 4.70 -8.99 24.85
CA GLN A 516 4.08 -10.03 25.69
C GLN A 516 2.75 -10.51 25.09
N PHE A 517 1.92 -9.60 24.57
CA PHE A 517 0.66 -9.94 23.91
C PHE A 517 0.88 -10.85 22.70
N ILE A 518 1.78 -10.51 21.78
CA ILE A 518 2.06 -11.35 20.61
C ILE A 518 2.80 -12.63 21.00
N LEU A 519 3.77 -12.58 21.93
CA LEU A 519 4.44 -13.78 22.42
C LEU A 519 3.46 -14.78 23.03
N SER A 520 2.46 -14.28 23.76
CA SER A 520 1.44 -15.12 24.37
C SER A 520 0.59 -15.84 23.32
N LEU A 521 0.34 -15.25 22.14
CA LEU A 521 -0.30 -15.94 21.00
C LEU A 521 0.55 -17.12 20.54
N LEU A 522 1.85 -16.90 20.30
CA LEU A 522 2.78 -17.95 19.83
C LEU A 522 2.84 -19.12 20.82
N VAL A 523 2.81 -18.83 22.12
CA VAL A 523 2.78 -19.86 23.18
C VAL A 523 1.41 -20.53 23.31
N THR A 524 0.32 -19.78 23.11
CA THR A 524 -1.06 -20.29 23.17
C THR A 524 -1.32 -21.29 22.04
N GLN A 525 -0.73 -21.06 20.88
CA GLN A 525 -0.90 -21.86 19.68
C GLN A 525 -0.80 -23.36 19.95
N GLY A 526 0.38 -23.85 20.34
CA GLY A 526 0.61 -25.28 20.54
C GLY A 526 -0.21 -25.88 21.69
N LYS A 527 -0.58 -25.07 22.70
CA LYS A 527 -1.49 -25.51 23.76
C LYS A 527 -2.91 -25.68 23.24
N LEU A 528 -3.37 -24.77 22.39
CA LEU A 528 -4.72 -24.79 21.84
C LEU A 528 -4.88 -25.98 20.87
N GLU A 529 -3.91 -26.20 19.98
CA GLU A 529 -3.86 -27.38 19.09
C GLU A 529 -4.01 -28.67 19.90
N ALA A 530 -3.21 -28.84 20.96
CA ALA A 530 -3.28 -30.00 21.83
C ALA A 530 -4.64 -30.16 22.56
N GLU A 531 -5.32 -29.06 22.94
CA GLU A 531 -6.66 -29.13 23.55
C GLU A 531 -7.74 -29.54 22.54
N PHE A 532 -7.62 -29.14 21.27
CA PHE A 532 -8.51 -29.58 20.19
C PHE A 532 -8.27 -31.05 19.81
N GLU A 533 -7.03 -31.54 19.84
CA GLU A 533 -6.72 -32.94 19.55
C GLU A 533 -7.12 -33.92 20.67
N ARG A 534 -7.22 -33.47 21.92
CA ARG A 534 -7.60 -34.34 23.05
C ARG A 534 -9.02 -34.89 22.94
N ALA A 535 -9.18 -36.16 22.64
CA ALA A 535 -10.47 -36.82 22.70
C ALA A 535 -10.91 -37.09 24.16
N ASN A 536 -12.21 -36.98 24.44
CA ASN A 536 -12.81 -37.53 25.67
C ASN A 536 -14.18 -38.17 25.34
N LYS A 537 -14.79 -38.86 26.31
CA LYS A 537 -16.06 -39.59 26.08
C LYS A 537 -17.22 -38.72 25.56
N ALA A 538 -17.19 -37.41 25.78
CA ALA A 538 -18.26 -36.48 25.44
C ALA A 538 -17.93 -35.55 24.26
N SER A 539 -16.68 -35.58 23.77
CA SER A 539 -16.17 -34.64 22.77
C SER A 539 -15.10 -35.32 21.90
N PRO A 540 -15.35 -35.46 20.58
CA PRO A 540 -14.39 -36.07 19.67
C PRO A 540 -13.17 -35.16 19.44
N PRO A 541 -12.04 -35.68 18.94
CA PRO A 541 -10.90 -34.86 18.57
C PRO A 541 -11.20 -34.00 17.34
N ALA A 542 -10.55 -32.85 17.23
CA ALA A 542 -10.55 -32.02 16.03
C ALA A 542 -9.09 -31.68 15.68
N HIS A 543 -8.71 -31.90 14.42
CA HIS A 543 -7.36 -31.58 13.95
C HIS A 543 -7.31 -30.10 13.56
N VAL A 544 -6.74 -29.28 14.44
CA VAL A 544 -6.61 -27.83 14.26
C VAL A 544 -5.14 -27.49 14.07
N THR A 545 -4.83 -26.73 13.03
CA THR A 545 -3.49 -26.18 12.80
C THR A 545 -3.57 -24.66 12.79
N LEU A 546 -2.64 -24.00 13.46
CA LEU A 546 -2.56 -22.54 13.47
C LEU A 546 -1.27 -22.08 12.78
N THR A 547 -1.37 -21.03 11.97
CA THR A 547 -0.20 -20.36 11.39
C THR A 547 -0.29 -18.87 11.63
N VAL A 548 0.73 -18.31 12.29
CA VAL A 548 0.85 -16.89 12.59
C VAL A 548 1.82 -16.24 11.61
N PHE A 549 1.33 -15.27 10.83
CA PHE A 549 2.13 -14.44 9.94
C PHE A 549 2.62 -13.21 10.71
N ILE A 550 3.92 -13.00 10.73
CA ILE A 550 4.53 -11.89 11.49
C ILE A 550 5.72 -11.29 10.73
N ARG A 551 5.95 -9.99 10.93
CA ARG A 551 7.15 -9.37 10.36
C ARG A 551 8.43 -9.86 11.04
N THR A 552 9.50 -9.98 10.28
CA THR A 552 10.81 -10.45 10.79
C THR A 552 11.37 -9.53 11.89
N ASP A 553 11.26 -8.22 11.75
CA ASP A 553 11.74 -7.26 12.76
C ASP A 553 10.96 -7.34 14.07
N ILE A 554 9.64 -7.57 14.01
CA ILE A 554 8.80 -7.82 15.19
C ILE A 554 9.15 -9.16 15.82
N TYR A 555 9.32 -10.20 15.00
CA TYR A 555 9.74 -11.52 15.47
C TYR A 555 11.09 -11.48 16.20
N ASP A 556 12.08 -10.77 15.67
CA ASP A 556 13.40 -10.62 16.30
C ASP A 556 13.29 -10.03 17.72
N VAL A 557 12.42 -9.02 17.92
CA VAL A 557 12.14 -8.42 19.24
C VAL A 557 11.45 -9.41 20.17
N ILE A 558 10.43 -10.12 19.69
CA ILE A 558 9.67 -11.10 20.49
C ILE A 558 10.55 -12.28 20.90
N ALA A 559 11.37 -12.79 19.98
CA ALA A 559 12.28 -13.90 20.23
C ALA A 559 13.29 -13.58 21.33
N ALA A 560 13.73 -12.32 21.45
CA ALA A 560 14.61 -11.89 22.54
C ALA A 560 13.94 -11.94 23.93
N HIS A 561 12.62 -11.82 23.99
CA HIS A 561 11.83 -11.87 25.25
C HIS A 561 11.33 -13.28 25.60
N ALA A 562 11.39 -14.22 24.67
CA ALA A 562 10.96 -15.59 24.86
C ALA A 562 11.92 -16.35 25.79
N ARG A 563 11.37 -17.16 26.72
CA ARG A 563 12.19 -18.01 27.61
C ARG A 563 12.85 -19.17 26.87
N GLU A 564 12.20 -19.69 25.84
CA GLU A 564 12.63 -20.83 25.02
C GLU A 564 12.39 -20.50 23.54
N PRO A 565 13.19 -19.59 22.94
CA PRO A 565 12.98 -19.12 21.57
C PRO A 565 13.13 -20.24 20.53
N ASP A 566 13.93 -21.26 20.84
CA ASP A 566 14.20 -22.43 20.01
C ASP A 566 12.98 -23.33 19.77
N LYS A 567 11.97 -23.24 20.64
CA LYS A 567 10.69 -23.96 20.45
C LYS A 567 9.80 -23.29 19.41
N ILE A 568 10.07 -22.04 19.07
CA ILE A 568 9.38 -21.31 18.02
C ILE A 568 10.23 -21.50 16.76
N ASN A 569 9.79 -22.38 15.86
CA ASN A 569 10.51 -22.67 14.62
C ASN A 569 9.87 -21.92 13.43
N PRO A 570 10.28 -20.68 13.14
CA PRO A 570 9.67 -19.90 12.07
C PRO A 570 10.06 -20.42 10.69
N GLN A 571 9.10 -20.43 9.77
CA GLN A 571 9.34 -20.52 8.34
C GLN A 571 9.53 -19.10 7.80
N THR A 572 10.77 -18.74 7.47
CA THR A 572 11.10 -17.41 6.96
C THR A 572 11.12 -17.41 5.44
N ILE A 573 10.24 -16.64 4.80
CA ILE A 573 10.33 -16.44 3.35
C ILE A 573 11.47 -15.49 3.02
N GLN A 574 12.35 -15.91 2.11
CA GLN A 574 13.47 -15.13 1.61
C GLN A 574 13.51 -15.18 0.09
N TRP A 575 13.88 -14.06 -0.53
CA TRP A 575 13.97 -13.91 -1.98
C TRP A 575 15.43 -13.64 -2.40
N SER A 576 16.36 -14.32 -1.74
CA SER A 576 17.80 -14.23 -2.05
C SER A 576 18.20 -15.03 -3.28
N ASP A 577 17.35 -15.97 -3.71
CA ASP A 577 17.48 -16.65 -5.00
C ASP A 577 16.92 -15.76 -6.10
N GLU A 578 17.82 -15.19 -6.91
CA GLU A 578 17.51 -14.31 -8.02
C GLU A 578 16.63 -15.01 -9.09
N GLU A 579 16.79 -16.31 -9.31
CA GLU A 579 15.98 -17.08 -10.26
C GLU A 579 14.54 -17.24 -9.74
N LEU A 580 14.38 -17.43 -8.43
CA LEU A 580 13.05 -17.50 -7.83
C LEU A 580 12.36 -16.13 -7.86
N LEU A 581 13.10 -15.06 -7.55
CA LEU A 581 12.58 -13.70 -7.53
C LEU A 581 12.16 -13.24 -8.93
N ILE A 582 12.98 -13.50 -9.95
CA ILE A 582 12.69 -13.06 -11.32
C ILE A 582 11.45 -13.77 -11.88
N ARG A 583 11.24 -15.03 -11.49
CA ARG A 583 10.07 -15.82 -11.88
C ARG A 583 8.75 -15.17 -11.50
N VAL A 584 8.73 -14.30 -10.46
CA VAL A 584 7.54 -13.51 -10.11
C VAL A 584 7.07 -12.66 -11.29
N LEU A 585 7.98 -11.98 -11.98
CA LEU A 585 7.61 -11.18 -13.17
C LEU A 585 7.23 -12.07 -14.36
N GLU A 586 7.88 -13.22 -14.51
CA GLU A 586 7.64 -14.13 -15.63
C GLU A 586 6.26 -14.80 -15.54
N GLU A 587 5.86 -15.32 -14.38
CA GLU A 587 4.52 -15.90 -14.20
C GLU A 587 3.43 -14.84 -14.39
N ARG A 588 3.66 -13.61 -13.89
CA ARG A 588 2.75 -12.47 -14.10
C ARG A 588 2.64 -12.07 -15.56
N TYR A 589 3.73 -12.10 -16.30
CA TYR A 589 3.72 -11.88 -17.74
C TYR A 589 2.89 -12.94 -18.46
N GLU A 590 3.12 -14.22 -18.16
CA GLU A 590 2.42 -15.34 -18.79
C GLU A 590 0.91 -15.30 -18.54
N ALA A 591 0.49 -14.89 -17.35
CA ALA A 591 -0.92 -14.74 -17.01
C ALA A 591 -1.58 -13.51 -17.66
N ASN A 592 -0.85 -12.40 -17.83
CA ASN A 592 -1.40 -11.14 -18.33
C ASN A 592 -1.23 -10.90 -19.84
N ARG A 593 -0.45 -11.74 -20.55
CA ARG A 593 -0.18 -11.53 -21.98
C ARG A 593 -1.41 -11.77 -22.85
N ASP A 594 -1.52 -10.97 -23.92
CA ASP A 594 -2.62 -11.11 -24.86
C ASP A 594 -2.59 -12.47 -25.60
N SER A 595 -3.78 -13.03 -25.83
CA SER A 595 -3.97 -14.33 -26.48
C SER A 595 -3.42 -14.37 -27.92
N ALA A 596 -3.30 -13.22 -28.57
CA ALA A 596 -2.68 -13.06 -29.89
C ALA A 596 -1.15 -13.13 -29.82
N SER A 597 -0.56 -12.64 -28.73
CA SER A 597 0.88 -12.62 -28.43
C SER A 597 1.41 -13.98 -28.01
N ALA A 598 0.55 -14.87 -27.50
CA ALA A 598 0.87 -16.25 -27.13
C ALA A 598 1.32 -17.17 -28.29
N ARG A 599 1.28 -16.69 -29.54
CA ARG A 599 1.72 -17.45 -30.73
C ARG A 599 3.21 -17.30 -31.05
N GLY A 600 3.94 -16.42 -30.36
CA GLY A 600 5.39 -16.23 -30.53
C GLY A 600 6.21 -17.05 -29.55
N ALA A 601 7.42 -17.45 -29.94
CA ALA A 601 8.34 -18.24 -29.12
C ALA A 601 9.23 -17.40 -28.18
N GLU A 602 9.22 -16.07 -28.32
CA GLU A 602 10.06 -15.14 -27.54
C GLU A 602 9.40 -14.85 -26.19
N GLY A 603 10.19 -14.88 -25.11
CA GLY A 603 9.71 -14.68 -23.74
C GLY A 603 9.57 -13.19 -23.35
N LEU A 604 9.23 -12.96 -22.07
CA LEU A 604 9.10 -11.64 -21.45
C LEU A 604 10.22 -10.67 -21.84
N TRP A 605 11.48 -11.11 -21.68
CA TRP A 605 12.66 -10.26 -21.77
C TRP A 605 12.90 -9.66 -23.15
N GLU A 606 12.64 -10.42 -24.22
CA GLU A 606 12.89 -9.99 -25.59
C GLU A 606 11.74 -9.13 -26.15
N ARG A 607 10.51 -9.41 -25.71
CA ARG A 607 9.30 -8.75 -26.22
C ARG A 607 8.98 -7.46 -25.48
N VAL A 608 9.18 -7.43 -24.15
CA VAL A 608 8.76 -6.31 -23.32
C VAL A 608 9.89 -5.32 -23.09
N PHE A 609 11.14 -5.79 -22.99
CA PHE A 609 12.26 -4.96 -22.57
C PHE A 609 13.32 -4.79 -23.67
N CYS A 610 14.11 -3.71 -23.58
CA CYS A 610 15.36 -3.64 -24.31
C CYS A 610 16.35 -4.70 -23.80
N ALA A 611 17.39 -5.02 -24.58
CA ALA A 611 18.38 -6.03 -24.19
C ALA A 611 19.18 -5.61 -22.95
N GLU A 612 19.58 -4.33 -22.90
CA GLU A 612 20.48 -3.81 -21.85
C GLU A 612 20.08 -2.40 -21.37
N VAL A 613 20.30 -2.16 -20.09
CA VAL A 613 20.16 -0.86 -19.41
C VAL A 613 21.49 -0.55 -18.73
N HIS A 614 22.10 0.60 -19.07
CA HIS A 614 23.41 1.03 -18.55
C HIS A 614 24.51 -0.06 -18.62
N GLY A 615 24.54 -0.83 -19.70
CA GLY A 615 25.53 -1.88 -19.95
C GLY A 615 25.30 -3.21 -19.24
N LEU A 616 24.20 -3.35 -18.49
CA LEU A 616 23.77 -4.61 -17.89
C LEU A 616 22.59 -5.19 -18.67
N PRO A 617 22.49 -6.53 -18.84
CA PRO A 617 21.27 -7.17 -19.32
C PRO A 617 20.07 -6.72 -18.49
N THR A 618 18.93 -6.40 -19.11
CA THR A 618 17.81 -5.76 -18.40
C THR A 618 17.28 -6.59 -17.23
N ARG A 619 17.34 -7.91 -17.34
CA ARG A 619 17.05 -8.85 -16.24
C ARG A 619 17.93 -8.58 -15.02
N ASP A 620 19.24 -8.55 -15.25
CA ASP A 620 20.24 -8.38 -14.20
C ASP A 620 20.21 -6.94 -13.65
N TYR A 621 19.91 -5.96 -14.50
CA TYR A 621 19.70 -4.58 -14.08
C TYR A 621 18.50 -4.43 -13.14
N LEU A 622 17.36 -5.08 -13.41
CA LEU A 622 16.20 -5.07 -12.52
C LEU A 622 16.50 -5.70 -11.16
N LEU A 623 17.19 -6.85 -11.17
CA LEU A 623 17.61 -7.56 -9.94
C LEU A 623 18.63 -6.75 -9.13
N TRP A 624 19.54 -6.04 -9.81
CA TRP A 624 20.51 -5.16 -9.17
C TRP A 624 19.84 -3.90 -8.60
N ARG A 625 18.92 -3.27 -9.34
CA ARG A 625 18.30 -1.99 -8.94
C ARG A 625 17.25 -2.17 -7.84
N ALA A 626 16.41 -3.20 -7.91
CA ALA A 626 15.34 -3.43 -6.93
C ALA A 626 15.84 -4.12 -5.65
N LEU A 627 15.24 -3.80 -4.50
CA LEU A 627 15.38 -4.63 -3.31
C LEU A 627 14.89 -6.05 -3.63
N PRO A 628 15.50 -7.12 -3.07
CA PRO A 628 15.15 -8.50 -3.35
C PRO A 628 13.81 -8.89 -2.72
N ARG A 629 12.72 -8.34 -3.27
CA ARG A 629 11.34 -8.45 -2.79
C ARG A 629 10.39 -8.41 -3.99
N PRO A 630 9.38 -9.30 -4.05
CA PRO A 630 8.39 -9.31 -5.12
C PRO A 630 7.74 -7.95 -5.35
N ARG A 631 7.33 -7.26 -4.28
CA ARG A 631 6.69 -5.93 -4.36
C ARG A 631 7.54 -4.91 -5.10
N ASP A 632 8.81 -4.84 -4.74
CA ASP A 632 9.77 -3.87 -5.26
C ASP A 632 10.07 -4.13 -6.74
N LEU A 633 10.26 -5.40 -7.10
CA LEU A 633 10.48 -5.81 -8.50
C LEU A 633 9.24 -5.54 -9.38
N ILE A 634 8.04 -5.86 -8.90
CA ILE A 634 6.78 -5.59 -9.60
C ILE A 634 6.58 -4.07 -9.76
N TYR A 635 6.88 -3.29 -8.73
CA TYR A 635 6.77 -1.82 -8.78
C TYR A 635 7.67 -1.24 -9.88
N LEU A 636 8.96 -1.58 -9.87
CA LEU A 636 9.91 -1.07 -10.86
C LEU A 636 9.53 -1.50 -12.28
N GLY A 637 9.13 -2.77 -12.47
CA GLY A 637 8.66 -3.28 -13.75
C GLY A 637 7.41 -2.55 -14.27
N ASN A 638 6.42 -2.31 -13.41
CA ASN A 638 5.21 -1.56 -13.76
C ASN A 638 5.51 -0.08 -14.02
N ALA A 639 6.40 0.56 -13.26
CA ALA A 639 6.79 1.94 -13.47
C ALA A 639 7.46 2.11 -14.85
N ALA A 640 8.36 1.19 -15.23
CA ALA A 640 9.00 1.19 -16.53
C ALA A 640 8.00 0.90 -17.67
N LEU A 641 7.13 -0.08 -17.50
CA LEU A 641 6.07 -0.41 -18.46
C LEU A 641 5.10 0.75 -18.66
N THR A 642 4.63 1.37 -17.58
CA THR A 642 3.73 2.54 -17.64
C THR A 642 4.39 3.70 -18.36
N THR A 643 5.67 3.96 -18.08
CA THR A 643 6.44 5.01 -18.76
C THR A 643 6.53 4.74 -20.27
N ALA A 644 6.81 3.50 -20.67
CA ALA A 644 6.87 3.08 -22.06
C ALA A 644 5.52 3.21 -22.78
N ILE A 645 4.42 2.78 -22.14
CA ILE A 645 3.05 2.94 -22.65
C ILE A 645 2.73 4.42 -22.85
N ASN A 646 3.02 5.26 -21.85
CA ASN A 646 2.76 6.70 -21.92
C ASN A 646 3.56 7.38 -23.04
N ARG A 647 4.74 6.87 -23.37
CA ARG A 647 5.58 7.34 -24.48
C ARG A 647 5.28 6.66 -25.81
N ARG A 648 4.28 5.76 -25.85
CA ARG A 648 3.89 4.96 -27.02
C ARG A 648 5.03 4.13 -27.61
N HIS A 649 5.92 3.62 -26.76
CA HIS A 649 6.96 2.69 -27.20
C HIS A 649 6.37 1.29 -27.41
N ASP A 650 6.91 0.56 -28.39
CA ASP A 650 6.58 -0.84 -28.68
C ASP A 650 7.26 -1.84 -27.73
N ARG A 651 8.27 -1.37 -27.00
CA ARG A 651 9.00 -2.06 -25.93
C ARG A 651 9.51 -1.04 -24.91
N VAL A 652 9.78 -1.47 -23.69
CA VAL A 652 10.41 -0.64 -22.65
C VAL A 652 11.87 -0.38 -23.02
N LEU A 653 12.23 0.88 -23.24
CA LEU A 653 13.56 1.33 -23.63
C LEU A 653 14.39 1.80 -22.41
N ARG A 654 15.71 1.93 -22.59
CA ARG A 654 16.63 2.46 -21.56
C ARG A 654 16.15 3.79 -20.96
N GLN A 655 15.59 4.68 -21.78
CA GLN A 655 15.09 5.99 -21.31
C GLN A 655 13.85 5.88 -20.41
N ASP A 656 13.08 4.79 -20.51
CA ASP A 656 11.91 4.55 -19.67
C ASP A 656 12.33 4.08 -18.27
N PHE A 657 13.41 3.31 -18.20
CA PHE A 657 14.04 2.93 -16.94
C PHE A 657 14.60 4.13 -16.16
N ASN A 658 15.21 5.12 -16.83
CA ASN A 658 15.70 6.33 -16.15
C ASN A 658 14.59 7.07 -15.38
N TYR A 659 13.36 7.05 -15.91
CA TYR A 659 12.23 7.65 -15.23
C TYR A 659 11.71 6.76 -14.10
N ALA A 660 11.56 5.46 -14.39
CA ALA A 660 11.06 4.47 -13.46
C ALA A 660 11.97 4.26 -12.24
N GLU A 661 13.29 4.35 -12.40
CA GLU A 661 14.26 4.18 -11.32
C GLU A 661 14.16 5.30 -10.29
N PHE A 662 13.90 6.55 -10.72
CA PHE A 662 13.69 7.66 -9.80
C PHE A 662 12.40 7.46 -8.99
N GLN A 663 11.31 7.08 -9.66
CA GLN A 663 10.02 6.79 -8.99
C GLN A 663 10.15 5.66 -7.98
N TYR A 664 10.79 4.56 -8.38
CA TYR A 664 11.05 3.43 -7.50
C TYR A 664 11.99 3.80 -6.34
N SER A 665 13.02 4.60 -6.61
CA SER A 665 13.95 5.01 -5.57
C SER A 665 13.31 5.90 -4.53
N ARG A 666 12.41 6.80 -4.94
CA ARG A 666 11.59 7.60 -4.02
C ARG A 666 10.70 6.69 -3.18
N PHE A 667 9.99 5.76 -3.82
CA PHE A 667 9.16 4.77 -3.13
C PHE A 667 9.94 3.98 -2.08
N ALA A 668 11.16 3.53 -2.41
CA ALA A 668 12.01 2.77 -1.48
C ALA A 668 12.44 3.63 -0.29
N VAL A 669 12.81 4.90 -0.52
CA VAL A 669 13.20 5.86 0.53
C VAL A 669 12.02 6.20 1.43
N GLU A 670 10.85 6.54 0.88
CA GLU A 670 9.64 6.83 1.65
C GLU A 670 9.24 5.62 2.52
N ALA A 671 9.26 4.41 1.94
CA ALA A 671 8.97 3.18 2.70
C ALA A 671 9.99 2.92 3.83
N LEU A 672 11.25 3.29 3.63
CA LEU A 672 12.31 3.18 4.63
C LEU A 672 12.14 4.20 5.76
N ILE A 673 11.74 5.44 5.43
CA ILE A 673 11.42 6.51 6.40
C ILE A 673 10.26 6.05 7.30
N VAL A 674 9.19 5.50 6.73
CA VAL A 674 8.07 4.97 7.51
C VAL A 674 8.49 3.80 8.41
N GLU A 675 9.36 2.89 7.94
CA GLU A 675 9.91 1.81 8.78
C GLU A 675 10.78 2.35 9.93
N SER A 676 11.32 3.56 9.79
CA SER A 676 12.17 4.22 10.76
C SER A 676 11.44 5.07 11.79
N GLU A 677 10.15 5.39 11.60
CA GLU A 677 9.38 6.26 12.50
C GLU A 677 9.40 5.77 13.93
N ALA A 678 9.46 4.44 14.07
CA ALA A 678 9.73 3.84 15.32
C ALA A 678 10.97 4.56 15.93
N GLN A 679 12.12 4.52 15.28
CA GLN A 679 13.42 4.56 15.92
C GLN A 679 13.80 5.81 16.73
N GLY A 680 13.05 6.91 16.62
CA GLY A 680 13.26 8.12 17.42
C GLY A 680 14.33 9.05 16.87
N PHE A 681 14.71 8.86 15.60
CA PHE A 681 15.59 9.77 14.84
C PHE A 681 14.88 10.25 13.57
N ASN A 682 15.24 11.45 13.11
CA ASN A 682 14.76 11.98 11.84
C ASN A 682 15.54 11.37 10.67
N LEU A 683 15.07 10.22 10.16
CA LEU A 683 15.79 9.52 9.08
C LEU A 683 15.81 10.33 7.79
N GLU A 684 14.78 11.11 7.50
CA GLU A 684 14.68 11.88 6.25
C GLU A 684 15.88 12.83 6.10
N GLU A 685 16.14 13.65 7.13
CA GLU A 685 17.31 14.54 7.15
C GLU A 685 18.62 13.75 7.03
N LEU A 686 18.74 12.63 7.75
CA LEU A 686 19.95 11.80 7.73
C LEU A 686 20.23 11.16 6.37
N LEU A 687 19.19 10.78 5.62
CA LEU A 687 19.34 10.20 4.28
C LEU A 687 19.76 11.26 3.25
N PHE A 688 19.30 12.50 3.39
CA PHE A 688 19.70 13.60 2.50
C PHE A 688 21.18 13.99 2.65
N GLU A 689 21.79 13.75 3.80
CA GLU A 689 23.24 13.95 3.99
C GLU A 689 24.09 13.00 3.12
N PHE A 690 23.52 11.92 2.56
CA PHE A 690 24.22 11.07 1.59
C PHE A 690 24.27 11.66 0.17
N ALA A 691 23.55 12.77 -0.09
CA ALA A 691 23.44 13.30 -1.44
C ALA A 691 24.77 13.74 -2.03
N GLY A 692 25.02 13.35 -3.29
CA GLY A 692 26.24 13.66 -4.02
C GLY A 692 27.46 12.79 -3.68
N LEU A 693 27.35 11.86 -2.73
CA LEU A 693 28.40 10.87 -2.44
C LEU A 693 28.45 9.75 -3.48
N ASP A 694 29.57 9.03 -3.52
CA ASP A 694 29.67 7.76 -4.22
C ASP A 694 28.94 6.65 -3.45
N SER A 695 28.42 5.64 -4.15
CA SER A 695 27.64 4.59 -3.50
C SER A 695 28.47 3.74 -2.53
N THR A 696 29.78 3.60 -2.76
CA THR A 696 30.72 2.97 -1.84
C THR A 696 31.30 4.00 -0.87
N VAL A 697 31.00 3.85 0.41
CA VAL A 697 31.46 4.76 1.48
C VAL A 697 32.30 4.02 2.51
N THR A 698 33.22 4.71 3.17
CA THR A 698 34.02 4.18 4.29
C THR A 698 33.38 4.51 5.63
N MET A 699 33.88 3.88 6.69
CA MET A 699 33.51 4.26 8.07
C MET A 699 33.78 5.74 8.36
N SER A 700 34.83 6.34 7.78
CA SER A 700 35.12 7.77 7.97
C SER A 700 34.05 8.62 7.32
N ASP A 701 33.67 8.31 6.08
CA ASP A 701 32.63 9.05 5.35
C ASP A 701 31.29 8.97 6.11
N LEU A 702 30.94 7.79 6.63
CA LEU A 702 29.75 7.65 7.48
C LEU A 702 29.82 8.50 8.75
N GLN A 703 30.98 8.63 9.38
CA GLN A 703 31.15 9.50 10.55
C GLN A 703 31.02 10.98 10.17
N ASP A 704 31.46 11.39 9.00
CA ASP A 704 31.32 12.77 8.54
C ASP A 704 29.85 13.10 8.21
N VAL A 705 29.12 12.16 7.60
CA VAL A 705 27.70 12.28 7.23
C VAL A 705 26.76 12.18 8.43
N LEU A 706 27.05 11.28 9.38
CA LEU A 706 26.14 10.94 10.48
C LEU A 706 26.62 11.42 11.87
N GLY A 707 27.82 12.00 11.97
CA GLY A 707 28.55 12.22 13.23
C GLY A 707 27.94 13.21 14.23
N SER A 708 26.86 13.88 13.87
CA SER A 708 26.06 14.72 14.78
C SER A 708 25.02 13.90 15.57
N ALA A 709 24.76 12.65 15.22
CA ALA A 709 23.80 11.79 15.90
C ALA A 709 24.36 11.22 17.21
N SER A 710 23.63 11.40 18.32
CA SER A 710 23.99 10.89 19.65
C SER A 710 24.02 9.36 19.77
N ASP A 711 23.62 8.63 18.73
CA ASP A 711 23.50 7.17 18.69
C ASP A 711 24.04 6.56 17.38
N PHE A 712 25.21 7.00 16.92
CA PHE A 712 25.85 6.60 15.67
C PHE A 712 25.90 5.07 15.44
N ASP A 713 26.34 4.31 16.44
CA ASP A 713 26.46 2.85 16.30
C ASP A 713 25.11 2.16 16.08
N SER A 714 24.06 2.63 16.78
CA SER A 714 22.71 2.10 16.60
C SER A 714 22.14 2.50 15.25
N LEU A 715 22.44 3.71 14.75
CA LEU A 715 22.04 4.16 13.43
C LEU A 715 22.72 3.34 12.32
N VAL A 716 24.03 3.12 12.38
CA VAL A 716 24.75 2.27 11.42
C VAL A 716 24.21 0.84 11.44
N SER A 717 24.00 0.28 12.64
CA SER A 717 23.36 -1.03 12.81
C SER A 717 21.96 -1.07 12.16
N TRP A 718 21.20 0.02 12.31
CA TRP A 718 19.88 0.17 11.72
C TRP A 718 19.94 0.22 10.19
N LEU A 719 20.81 1.03 9.60
CA LEU A 719 20.97 1.13 8.15
C LEU A 719 21.43 -0.19 7.52
N ILE A 720 22.23 -1.00 8.22
CA ILE A 720 22.61 -2.34 7.76
C ILE A 720 21.42 -3.30 7.80
N ARG A 721 20.70 -3.38 8.94
CA ARG A 721 19.58 -4.34 9.10
C ARG A 721 18.40 -4.03 8.20
N THR A 722 18.29 -2.79 7.72
CA THR A 722 17.27 -2.37 6.76
C THR A 722 17.68 -2.51 5.31
N SER A 723 18.89 -3.01 5.04
CA SER A 723 19.49 -3.16 3.71
C SER A 723 19.80 -1.85 3.01
N PHE A 724 19.74 -0.70 3.69
CA PHE A 724 20.22 0.56 3.13
C PHE A 724 21.73 0.50 2.89
N LEU A 725 22.49 0.01 3.89
CA LEU A 725 23.93 -0.25 3.76
C LEU A 725 24.21 -1.75 3.61
N GLY A 726 24.87 -2.11 2.51
CA GLY A 726 25.56 -3.38 2.35
C GLY A 726 26.93 -3.33 3.00
N VAL A 727 27.38 -4.45 3.55
CA VAL A 727 28.70 -4.57 4.18
C VAL A 727 29.64 -5.42 3.33
N GLU A 728 30.89 -5.00 3.20
CA GLU A 728 31.88 -5.75 2.43
C GLU A 728 32.34 -7.00 3.19
N THR A 729 31.97 -8.20 2.72
CA THR A 729 32.32 -9.46 3.40
C THR A 729 33.42 -10.26 2.71
N ARG A 730 33.66 -9.98 1.44
CA ARG A 730 34.83 -10.41 0.65
C ARG A 730 35.29 -9.22 -0.18
N ASP A 731 36.51 -9.27 -0.69
CA ASP A 731 37.05 -8.13 -1.44
C ASP A 731 36.14 -7.76 -2.62
N SER A 732 35.68 -6.50 -2.63
CA SER A 732 34.73 -5.91 -3.56
C SER A 732 33.38 -6.62 -3.67
N SER A 733 33.01 -7.41 -2.65
CA SER A 733 31.73 -8.11 -2.57
C SER A 733 30.95 -7.63 -1.35
N PHE A 734 29.89 -6.89 -1.64
CA PHE A 734 28.99 -6.31 -0.66
C PHE A 734 27.77 -7.21 -0.50
N VAL A 735 27.38 -7.44 0.75
CA VAL A 735 26.21 -8.25 1.08
C VAL A 735 25.22 -7.36 1.80
N TYR A 736 24.02 -7.29 1.25
CA TYR A 736 22.86 -6.67 1.86
C TYR A 736 22.12 -7.73 2.66
N VAL A 737 21.76 -7.40 3.90
CA VAL A 737 21.09 -8.32 4.80
C VAL A 737 19.87 -7.70 5.42
N GLU A 738 19.02 -8.55 5.95
CA GLU A 738 17.81 -8.19 6.66
C GLU A 738 17.84 -8.79 8.08
N GLY A 739 17.27 -8.07 9.04
CA GLY A 739 17.17 -8.51 10.42
C GLY A 739 18.42 -8.24 11.24
N GLU A 740 18.24 -8.13 12.55
CA GLU A 740 19.30 -7.66 13.46
C GLU A 740 20.44 -8.69 13.60
N SER A 741 20.09 -9.97 13.63
CA SER A 741 21.05 -11.07 13.81
C SER A 741 22.04 -11.20 12.64
N GLU A 742 21.53 -11.24 11.40
CA GLU A 742 22.38 -11.34 10.22
C GLU A 742 23.19 -10.05 10.00
N ALA A 743 22.61 -8.87 10.25
CA ALA A 743 23.34 -7.59 10.24
C ALA A 743 24.56 -7.62 11.16
N LYS A 744 24.38 -8.00 12.44
CA LYS A 744 25.47 -8.13 13.41
C LYS A 744 26.56 -9.11 12.95
N LYS A 745 26.16 -10.26 12.40
CA LYS A 745 27.06 -11.31 11.93
C LYS A 745 27.90 -10.85 10.73
N LYS A 746 27.26 -10.24 9.73
CA LYS A 746 27.95 -9.77 8.52
C LYS A 746 28.82 -8.55 8.79
N TYR A 747 28.37 -7.64 9.67
CA TYR A 747 29.17 -6.51 10.08
C TYR A 747 30.46 -6.94 10.80
N LYS A 748 30.39 -7.93 11.70
CA LYS A 748 31.60 -8.55 12.30
C LYS A 748 32.53 -9.18 11.26
N ALA A 749 31.98 -9.80 10.21
CA ALA A 749 32.79 -10.35 9.12
C ALA A 749 33.51 -9.24 8.34
N ALA A 750 32.82 -8.13 8.07
CA ALA A 750 33.38 -6.95 7.40
C ALA A 750 34.50 -6.30 8.24
N GLN A 751 34.31 -6.17 9.55
CA GLN A 751 35.36 -5.69 10.47
C GLN A 751 36.61 -6.57 10.40
N ARG A 752 36.45 -7.90 10.44
CA ARG A 752 37.59 -8.84 10.32
C ARG A 752 38.28 -8.75 8.96
N LEU A 753 37.52 -8.56 7.87
CA LEU A 753 38.07 -8.35 6.53
C LEU A 753 38.90 -7.06 6.48
N ALA A 754 38.35 -5.96 6.98
CA ALA A 754 39.00 -4.65 7.04
C ALA A 754 40.33 -4.72 7.81
N THR A 755 40.34 -5.38 8.97
CA THR A 755 41.59 -5.63 9.73
C THR A 755 42.59 -6.45 8.92
N ARG A 756 42.15 -7.52 8.24
CA ARG A 756 43.03 -8.37 7.41
C ARG A 756 43.62 -7.61 6.22
N MET A 757 42.85 -6.70 5.63
CA MET A 757 43.26 -5.90 4.46
C MET A 757 43.94 -4.58 4.83
N ASN A 758 44.07 -4.26 6.12
CA ASN A 758 44.64 -3.02 6.63
C ASN A 758 44.01 -1.75 5.99
N ARG A 759 42.68 -1.73 5.89
CA ARG A 759 41.89 -0.62 5.35
C ARG A 759 40.64 -0.38 6.20
N PRO A 760 39.97 0.80 6.12
CA PRO A 760 38.72 1.02 6.84
C PRO A 760 37.61 0.06 6.37
N VAL A 761 36.63 -0.17 7.22
CA VAL A 761 35.41 -0.88 6.83
C VAL A 761 34.73 -0.09 5.72
N ARG A 762 34.34 -0.78 4.65
CA ARG A 762 33.58 -0.22 3.55
C ARG A 762 32.13 -0.69 3.61
N PHE A 763 31.26 0.23 3.23
CA PHE A 763 29.84 0.04 3.06
C PHE A 763 29.46 0.42 1.65
N ARG A 764 28.30 -0.06 1.21
CA ARG A 764 27.73 0.36 -0.06
C ARG A 764 26.25 0.62 0.09
N VAL A 765 25.79 1.80 -0.33
CA VAL A 765 24.37 2.12 -0.37
C VAL A 765 23.69 1.22 -1.40
N HIS A 766 22.55 0.64 -1.08
CA HIS A 766 21.84 -0.26 -2.00
C HIS A 766 21.33 0.52 -3.24
N PRO A 767 21.46 -0.03 -4.47
CA PRO A 767 21.02 0.62 -5.71
C PRO A 767 19.61 1.21 -5.69
N ALA A 768 18.70 0.54 -4.99
CA ALA A 768 17.32 0.96 -4.79
C ALA A 768 17.13 2.37 -4.20
N PHE A 769 18.09 2.92 -3.44
CA PHE A 769 17.91 4.22 -2.78
C PHE A 769 18.66 5.36 -3.46
N ARG A 770 19.50 5.06 -4.46
CA ARG A 770 20.53 5.99 -4.92
C ARG A 770 20.00 7.12 -5.78
N CYS A 771 19.07 6.82 -6.69
CA CYS A 771 18.60 7.79 -7.68
C CYS A 771 17.84 8.97 -7.06
N TYR A 772 16.96 8.70 -6.08
CA TYR A 772 16.24 9.76 -5.38
C TYR A 772 17.12 10.58 -4.44
N LEU A 773 18.17 9.97 -3.89
CA LEU A 773 19.12 10.64 -2.99
C LEU A 773 20.32 11.26 -3.74
N ASP A 774 20.32 11.31 -5.08
CA ASP A 774 21.44 11.81 -5.88
C ASP A 774 22.81 11.17 -5.54
N ILE A 775 22.81 9.88 -5.19
CA ILE A 775 24.02 9.09 -4.90
C ILE A 775 24.57 8.52 -6.21
N ARG A 776 25.88 8.63 -6.43
CA ARG A 776 26.55 8.19 -7.67
C ARG A 776 26.78 6.68 -7.69
N ASP A 777 26.38 6.04 -8.79
CA ASP A 777 26.63 4.62 -9.06
C ASP A 777 28.11 4.39 -9.46
N ASP A 778 29.00 4.24 -8.49
CA ASP A 778 30.44 3.92 -8.69
C ASP A 778 30.72 2.42 -8.94
N ASP A 779 29.68 1.59 -8.86
CA ASP A 779 29.72 0.13 -9.07
C ASP A 779 29.09 -0.31 -10.40
N LEU A 780 28.48 0.60 -11.16
CA LEU A 780 28.13 0.42 -12.58
C LEU A 780 29.31 0.83 -13.46
N ALA A 781 29.60 0.07 -14.51
CA ALA A 781 30.63 0.44 -15.46
C ALA A 781 30.21 1.75 -16.19
N ASN A 782 30.87 2.85 -15.88
CA ASN A 782 30.61 4.14 -16.52
C ASN A 782 30.99 4.12 -18.01
N GLU A 783 30.01 4.25 -18.91
CA GLU A 783 30.24 4.58 -20.34
C GLU A 783 30.91 5.97 -20.51
N GLN A 784 30.94 6.80 -19.46
CA GLN A 784 31.42 8.19 -19.49
C GLN A 784 32.94 8.38 -19.69
N GLU A 785 33.76 7.32 -19.66
CA GLU A 785 35.18 7.46 -20.03
C GLU A 785 35.45 7.40 -21.54
N SER A 786 34.46 7.08 -22.38
CA SER A 786 34.64 6.98 -23.85
C SER A 786 34.19 8.22 -24.66
N GLY A 787 33.67 9.25 -24.00
CA GLY A 787 33.06 10.42 -24.65
C GLY A 787 33.84 11.75 -24.55
N ARG A 788 35.05 11.77 -23.99
CA ARG A 788 35.91 12.96 -24.09
C ARG A 788 36.80 12.88 -25.33
N LEU A 789 36.27 13.37 -26.44
CA LEU A 789 37.07 13.95 -27.54
C LEU A 789 36.43 15.29 -27.93
N PRO A 790 37.26 16.26 -28.36
CA PRO A 790 37.25 17.67 -27.92
C PRO A 790 36.02 18.51 -28.25
#